data_AF-A0A6P5A9E1-F1
#
_entry.id   AF-A0A6P5A9E1-F1
#
_cell.length_a   1.000
_cell.length_b   1.000
_cell.length_c   1.000
_cell.angle_alpha   90.00
_cell.angle_beta   90.00
_cell.angle_gamma   90.00
#
_symmetry.space_group_name_H-M   'P 1'
#
loop_
_entity.id
_entity.type
_entity.pdbx_description
1 polymer ?
#
loop_
_entity_poly.entity_id
_entity_poly.type
_entity_poly.pdbx_seq_one_letter_code
_entity_poly.pdbx_strand_id
1 'polypeptide(L)'
;MQRSVLRLASSLLAQQKTPVFQKGQLASAFLVTNQKLSTTAAVHDGDRKLYELRTYSIRPDCFGDFLKLSDEKMHMRMEHSKLIGYWRTELGGINEVVHIWEYDNFSHRAAVRQALAADPEWVGKYFSKILPMLVKQENVVMHLMPWAEQRTPSKAGGVYELRSYQLTADQQWQDPLRRAVQAAEKAKLVPCELLGVYQSEFGEFNRVYQLWFNEGFPALDARQEARKKVVDHPDIIAAVPRETAKELIDYEQLSWLTSIPGLSDKYSPESSADAHRTFMENYHRMFLKPTPLSALVPSKTASARSSYSKGPEKSKHTSLMSVGSLTSQKVGKLAPLQETSHDIRVHLSKLHREQRRENPQQQRQACIRTLRKILRKMPFERSAREHHMVYKGLQLFSTLADQVSNEVLKEMATVAKLDVWRETGVPVFGNQGLHLVLKGSVRPQTLPYIKLLSQVAEFDCPTPIMEDITPELGVGDCFGTLERVEGRESNSRILTVLTQEPCEFLIIYGNDYKKVVEQLEHRDKSEKTQLVQACPVYQLWPRLAVGQLARIISWEQFDPNWVVVTEGSKAPFIAFIKSGECHVLREVEALHKLPNGQRVKKRKQVVVGRLKEFESFGEVSVLENVPFTCSVVTATPVTMGVITEEKLSELDDTTRQLLLQSAAPNFAHLSQDDIHDEYMSQEMKREWNEYKHGIVIESINALGIRPGYGKWKKS
;
A
#
# COMPACT_ATOMS: atom_id res chain seq x y z
N MET A 1 49.63 22.16 -19.43
CA MET A 1 48.37 21.59 -18.89
C MET A 1 48.54 20.43 -17.89
N GLN A 2 49.71 19.82 -17.68
CA GLN A 2 49.88 18.72 -16.69
C GLN A 2 50.19 19.15 -15.24
N ARG A 3 50.24 20.46 -14.91
CA ARG A 3 50.51 20.96 -13.54
C ARG A 3 49.29 21.49 -12.78
N SER A 4 48.10 21.48 -13.39
CA SER A 4 46.87 22.01 -12.79
C SER A 4 46.07 20.96 -12.00
N VAL A 5 46.20 19.68 -12.35
CA VAL A 5 45.44 18.58 -11.71
C VAL A 5 46.07 18.18 -10.36
N LEU A 6 47.40 18.20 -10.24
CA LEU A 6 48.10 17.85 -9.00
C LEU A 6 47.93 18.87 -7.86
N ARG A 7 47.56 20.13 -8.15
CA ARG A 7 47.30 21.14 -7.10
C ARG A 7 45.92 20.98 -6.43
N LEU A 8 44.96 20.32 -7.09
CA LEU A 8 43.63 20.04 -6.51
C LEU A 8 43.65 18.79 -5.61
N ALA A 9 44.55 17.84 -5.85
CA ALA A 9 44.70 16.66 -4.99
C ALA A 9 45.40 16.99 -3.66
N SER A 10 46.41 17.87 -3.67
CA SER A 10 47.18 18.21 -2.47
C SER A 10 46.48 19.21 -1.53
N SER A 11 45.49 19.98 -1.98
CA SER A 11 44.75 20.90 -1.09
C SER A 11 43.65 20.20 -0.26
N LEU A 12 43.17 19.02 -0.68
CA LEU A 12 42.17 18.25 0.08
C LEU A 12 42.78 17.38 1.20
N LEU A 13 44.09 17.14 1.21
CA LEU A 13 44.77 16.29 2.19
C LEU A 13 45.56 17.06 3.27
N ALA A 14 45.52 18.39 3.27
CA ALA A 14 46.36 19.25 4.12
C ALA A 14 45.61 20.05 5.20
N GLN A 15 44.34 19.75 5.46
CA GLN A 15 43.55 20.40 6.54
C GLN A 15 42.81 19.39 7.44
N GLN A 16 43.57 18.53 8.12
CA GLN A 16 43.16 17.97 9.41
C GLN A 16 44.29 18.15 10.43
N LYS A 17 44.29 19.31 11.12
CA LYS A 17 44.97 19.43 12.41
C LYS A 17 44.10 18.79 13.47
N THR A 18 44.70 17.92 14.29
CA THR A 18 44.09 17.39 15.51
C THR A 18 43.78 18.54 16.50
N PRO A 19 42.55 18.69 17.00
CA PRO A 19 42.27 19.59 18.12
C PRO A 19 42.63 18.91 19.44
N VAL A 20 43.27 19.69 20.34
CA VAL A 20 43.45 19.30 21.75
C VAL A 20 42.12 19.42 22.47
N PHE A 21 41.78 18.44 23.31
CA PHE A 21 40.53 18.43 24.09
C PHE A 21 40.48 19.58 25.10
N GLN A 22 39.42 20.38 25.06
CA GLN A 22 38.88 21.10 26.22
C GLN A 22 37.42 20.70 26.43
N LYS A 23 37.01 20.63 27.71
CA LYS A 23 35.72 20.06 28.13
C LYS A 23 34.56 21.03 27.90
N GLY A 24 33.45 20.51 27.37
CA GLY A 24 32.13 21.12 27.50
C GLY A 24 31.31 21.08 26.21
N GLN A 25 30.07 20.58 26.34
CA GLN A 25 28.99 20.59 25.32
C GLN A 25 29.24 19.75 24.05
N LEU A 26 28.46 18.67 23.90
CA LEU A 26 28.33 17.92 22.66
C LEU A 26 26.96 18.15 22.05
N ALA A 27 26.94 18.90 20.96
CA ALA A 27 25.91 18.84 19.93
C ALA A 27 26.63 18.61 18.60
N SER A 28 26.17 17.64 17.80
CA SER A 28 26.72 17.42 16.46
C SER A 28 25.68 16.76 15.55
N ALA A 29 25.18 17.52 14.60
CA ALA A 29 24.70 16.95 13.34
C ALA A 29 25.90 16.45 12.53
N PHE A 30 25.75 15.33 11.80
CA PHE A 30 25.95 15.25 10.34
C PHE A 30 25.88 13.80 9.80
N LEU A 31 25.56 13.72 8.49
CA LEU A 31 25.83 12.64 7.54
C LEU A 31 24.93 11.38 7.52
N VAL A 32 24.09 11.37 6.48
CA VAL A 32 23.38 10.21 5.93
C VAL A 32 24.36 9.13 5.47
N THR A 33 24.20 7.91 5.99
CA THR A 33 24.42 6.65 5.24
C THR A 33 23.57 5.55 5.88
N ASN A 34 23.14 4.55 5.09
CA ASN A 34 22.26 3.46 5.54
C ASN A 34 22.89 2.65 6.70
N GLN A 35 22.52 2.95 7.95
CA GLN A 35 22.90 2.13 9.09
C GLN A 35 21.79 1.12 9.42
N LYS A 36 22.07 -0.14 9.10
CA LYS A 36 21.49 -1.30 9.78
C LYS A 36 21.99 -1.26 11.23
N LEU A 37 21.20 -0.70 12.15
CA LEU A 37 21.50 -0.73 13.59
C LEU A 37 20.51 -1.64 14.29
N SER A 38 21.04 -2.71 14.88
CA SER A 38 20.30 -3.63 15.74
C SER A 38 20.28 -3.08 17.16
N THR A 39 19.12 -3.16 17.81
CA THR A 39 18.98 -3.07 19.27
C THR A 39 18.58 -4.43 19.83
N THR A 40 19.49 -5.39 19.73
CA THR A 40 19.48 -6.63 20.50
C THR A 40 20.18 -6.40 21.84
N ALA A 41 19.61 -6.92 22.94
CA ALA A 41 20.23 -6.80 24.25
C ALA A 41 21.62 -7.45 24.25
N ALA A 42 22.61 -6.77 24.83
CA ALA A 42 23.99 -7.24 24.86
C ALA A 42 24.13 -8.53 25.69
N VAL A 43 24.04 -9.68 25.03
CA VAL A 43 24.53 -10.94 25.57
C VAL A 43 26.06 -10.84 25.57
N HIS A 44 26.66 -10.73 26.74
CA HIS A 44 28.09 -10.86 26.91
C HIS A 44 28.54 -12.24 26.42
N ASP A 45 29.18 -12.30 25.26
CA ASP A 45 29.87 -13.50 24.80
C ASP A 45 31.13 -13.11 24.00
N GLY A 46 32.27 -13.12 24.69
CA GLY A 46 33.56 -12.69 24.14
C GLY A 46 34.21 -13.69 23.19
N ASP A 47 33.58 -14.85 22.95
CA ASP A 47 34.20 -16.01 22.29
C ASP A 47 33.39 -16.53 21.08
N ARG A 48 32.27 -15.86 20.72
CA ARG A 48 31.47 -16.25 19.54
C ARG A 48 32.04 -15.71 18.23
N LYS A 49 32.58 -16.65 17.44
CA LYS A 49 32.95 -16.42 16.04
C LYS A 49 31.80 -15.82 15.22
N LEU A 50 32.20 -14.99 14.26
CA LEU A 50 31.35 -14.23 13.36
C LEU A 50 31.42 -14.82 11.97
N TYR A 51 30.26 -15.08 11.35
CA TYR A 51 30.20 -15.59 9.99
C TYR A 51 29.56 -14.54 9.06
N GLU A 52 30.05 -14.45 7.82
CA GLU A 52 29.49 -13.55 6.80
C GLU A 52 29.06 -14.37 5.57
N LEU A 53 27.76 -14.58 5.47
CA LEU A 53 27.11 -15.07 4.24
C LEU A 53 27.03 -13.92 3.25
N ARG A 54 27.47 -14.14 2.02
CA ARG A 54 27.35 -13.15 0.94
C ARG A 54 26.83 -13.81 -0.32
N THR A 55 25.91 -13.13 -1.00
CA THR A 55 25.27 -13.57 -2.24
C THR A 55 25.51 -12.52 -3.31
N TYR A 56 26.04 -12.94 -4.45
CA TYR A 56 26.31 -12.09 -5.60
C TYR A 56 25.45 -12.55 -6.78
N SER A 57 24.60 -11.67 -7.28
CA SER A 57 23.87 -11.89 -8.53
C SER A 57 24.72 -11.34 -9.68
N ILE A 58 25.13 -12.22 -10.60
CA ILE A 58 26.02 -11.90 -11.72
C ILE A 58 25.20 -11.71 -13.00
N ARG A 59 25.66 -10.87 -13.94
CA ARG A 59 25.01 -10.78 -15.25
C ARG A 59 25.12 -12.13 -15.99
N PRO A 60 24.04 -12.67 -16.59
CA PRO A 60 24.06 -14.00 -17.22
C PRO A 60 25.11 -14.17 -18.32
N ASP A 61 25.36 -13.12 -19.12
CA ASP A 61 26.37 -13.08 -20.19
C ASP A 61 27.81 -13.25 -19.66
N CYS A 62 28.07 -12.80 -18.43
CA CYS A 62 29.38 -12.80 -17.80
C CYS A 62 29.59 -13.96 -16.81
N PHE A 63 28.58 -14.79 -16.53
CA PHE A 63 28.62 -15.74 -15.42
C PHE A 63 29.75 -16.77 -15.55
N GLY A 64 29.96 -17.31 -16.75
CA GLY A 64 31.05 -18.26 -17.00
C GLY A 64 32.44 -17.66 -16.79
N ASP A 65 32.65 -16.39 -17.17
CA ASP A 65 33.93 -15.71 -17.01
C ASP A 65 34.16 -15.24 -15.58
N PHE A 66 33.10 -14.84 -14.86
CA PHE A 66 33.13 -14.59 -13.42
C PHE A 66 33.57 -15.84 -12.65
N LEU A 67 33.04 -17.03 -12.99
CA LEU A 67 33.40 -18.28 -12.33
C LEU A 67 34.86 -18.66 -12.58
N LYS A 68 35.36 -18.60 -13.84
CA LYS A 68 36.78 -18.83 -14.16
C LYS A 68 37.70 -17.89 -13.38
N LEU A 69 37.38 -16.58 -13.40
CA LEU A 69 38.17 -15.58 -12.71
C LEU A 69 38.14 -15.76 -11.19
N SER A 70 37.03 -16.23 -10.63
CA SER A 70 36.91 -16.59 -9.21
C SER A 70 37.82 -17.76 -8.86
N ASP A 71 37.72 -18.86 -9.60
CA ASP A 71 38.53 -20.07 -9.41
C ASP A 71 40.05 -19.75 -9.45
N GLU A 72 40.45 -19.00 -10.47
CA GLU A 72 41.83 -18.56 -10.69
C GLU A 72 42.43 -17.64 -9.60
N LYS A 73 41.60 -16.91 -8.84
CA LYS A 73 42.04 -15.73 -8.07
C LYS A 73 41.53 -15.67 -6.63
N MET A 74 40.59 -16.53 -6.22
CA MET A 74 40.05 -16.51 -4.86
C MET A 74 41.10 -16.85 -3.79
N HIS A 75 42.18 -17.56 -4.14
CA HIS A 75 43.28 -17.90 -3.23
C HIS A 75 43.87 -16.66 -2.53
N MET A 76 44.05 -15.54 -3.25
CA MET A 76 44.53 -14.27 -2.68
C MET A 76 43.66 -13.78 -1.51
N ARG A 77 42.34 -14.05 -1.53
CA ARG A 77 41.45 -13.72 -0.42
C ARG A 77 41.44 -14.76 0.69
N MET A 78 41.74 -16.02 0.38
CA MET A 78 41.87 -17.08 1.38
C MET A 78 43.10 -16.87 2.29
N GLU A 79 44.14 -16.20 1.80
CA GLU A 79 45.29 -15.75 2.60
C GLU A 79 44.89 -14.76 3.71
N HIS A 80 43.86 -13.93 3.47
CA HIS A 80 43.36 -12.94 4.42
C HIS A 80 42.13 -13.41 5.23
N SER A 81 41.43 -14.46 4.82
CA SER A 81 40.16 -14.86 5.46
C SER A 81 39.83 -16.33 5.27
N LYS A 82 39.36 -16.96 6.35
CA LYS A 82 38.94 -18.37 6.32
C LYS A 82 37.62 -18.53 5.57
N LEU A 83 37.66 -19.27 4.46
CA LEU A 83 36.51 -19.64 3.66
C LEU A 83 35.84 -20.89 4.25
N ILE A 84 34.54 -20.81 4.56
CA ILE A 84 33.73 -21.98 4.95
C ILE A 84 33.20 -22.71 3.71
N GLY A 85 32.88 -21.97 2.66
CA GLY A 85 32.55 -22.53 1.36
C GLY A 85 32.12 -21.49 0.35
N TYR A 86 32.17 -21.90 -0.92
CA TYR A 86 31.94 -21.07 -2.09
C TYR A 86 31.16 -21.91 -3.11
N TRP A 87 29.97 -21.46 -3.48
CA TRP A 87 29.02 -22.23 -4.27
C TRP A 87 28.43 -21.38 -5.38
N ARG A 88 28.19 -22.00 -6.54
CA ARG A 88 27.29 -21.45 -7.56
C ARG A 88 25.88 -22.01 -7.35
N THR A 89 24.86 -21.20 -7.56
CA THR A 89 23.47 -21.59 -7.36
C THR A 89 22.90 -22.21 -8.63
N GLU A 90 22.49 -23.48 -8.57
CA GLU A 90 21.82 -24.20 -9.67
C GLU A 90 20.28 -24.04 -9.61
N LEU A 91 19.71 -23.96 -8.40
CA LEU A 91 18.26 -23.90 -8.16
C LEU A 91 17.92 -22.76 -7.20
N GLY A 92 16.86 -22.00 -7.50
CA GLY A 92 16.36 -20.89 -6.67
C GLY A 92 16.93 -19.51 -6.98
N GLY A 93 18.13 -19.43 -7.59
CA GLY A 93 18.78 -18.18 -7.99
C GLY A 93 19.80 -18.41 -9.11
N ILE A 94 19.36 -18.47 -10.36
CA ILE A 94 20.23 -18.77 -11.50
C ILE A 94 21.21 -17.61 -11.74
N ASN A 95 22.48 -17.92 -11.99
CA ASN A 95 23.61 -16.98 -12.09
C ASN A 95 24.00 -16.27 -10.78
N GLU A 96 23.67 -16.88 -9.63
CA GLU A 96 24.13 -16.40 -8.33
C GLU A 96 25.32 -17.21 -7.81
N VAL A 97 26.17 -16.53 -7.03
CA VAL A 97 27.27 -17.12 -6.28
C VAL A 97 27.10 -16.79 -4.80
N VAL A 98 27.18 -17.82 -3.96
CA VAL A 98 27.00 -17.73 -2.51
C VAL A 98 28.29 -18.18 -1.84
N HIS A 99 28.76 -17.44 -0.83
CA HIS A 99 29.94 -17.83 -0.07
C HIS A 99 29.91 -17.36 1.38
N ILE A 100 30.40 -18.21 2.29
CA ILE A 100 30.44 -17.98 3.74
C ILE A 100 31.89 -17.83 4.20
N TRP A 101 32.17 -16.79 4.99
CA TRP A 101 33.50 -16.48 5.55
C TRP A 101 33.43 -16.48 7.08
N GLU A 102 34.46 -17.02 7.74
CA GLU A 102 34.62 -17.02 9.21
C GLU A 102 35.60 -15.92 9.64
N TYR A 103 35.25 -15.19 10.70
CA TYR A 103 36.09 -14.22 11.39
C TYR A 103 35.91 -14.39 12.90
N ASP A 104 36.89 -13.99 13.71
CA ASP A 104 36.77 -14.13 15.16
C ASP A 104 35.80 -13.10 15.76
N ASN A 105 35.78 -11.88 15.22
CA ASN A 105 34.90 -10.79 15.65
C ASN A 105 34.79 -9.68 14.58
N PHE A 106 33.99 -8.65 14.86
CA PHE A 106 33.78 -7.50 13.96
C PHE A 106 35.08 -6.73 13.65
N SER A 107 35.99 -6.59 14.62
CA SER A 107 37.27 -5.90 14.45
C SER A 107 38.21 -6.67 13.53
N HIS A 108 38.30 -7.99 13.70
CA HIS A 108 39.04 -8.86 12.76
C HIS A 108 38.46 -8.74 11.34
N ARG A 109 37.13 -8.83 11.18
CA ARG A 109 36.48 -8.62 9.88
C ARG A 109 36.80 -7.25 9.26
N ALA A 110 36.82 -6.18 10.06
CA ALA A 110 37.17 -4.85 9.58
C ALA A 110 38.62 -4.77 9.11
N ALA A 111 39.56 -5.32 9.88
CA ALA A 111 40.99 -5.38 9.54
C ALA A 111 41.24 -6.18 8.25
N VAL A 112 40.61 -7.34 8.08
CA VAL A 112 40.68 -8.14 6.84
C VAL A 112 40.19 -7.35 5.64
N ARG A 113 39.05 -6.66 5.76
CA ARG A 113 38.52 -5.85 4.67
C ARG A 113 39.40 -4.65 4.33
N GLN A 114 40.09 -4.08 5.31
CA GLN A 114 41.08 -3.02 5.11
C GLN A 114 42.33 -3.56 4.40
N ALA A 115 42.84 -4.72 4.80
CA ALA A 115 43.97 -5.39 4.13
C ALA A 115 43.66 -5.70 2.66
N LEU A 116 42.51 -6.32 2.38
CA LEU A 116 42.05 -6.59 1.00
C LEU A 116 41.83 -5.33 0.16
N ALA A 117 41.49 -4.19 0.77
CA ALA A 117 41.36 -2.91 0.06
C ALA A 117 42.73 -2.24 -0.19
N ALA A 118 43.76 -2.59 0.58
CA ALA A 118 45.12 -2.11 0.43
C ALA A 118 45.98 -2.98 -0.50
N ASP A 119 45.62 -4.25 -0.73
CA ASP A 119 46.32 -5.13 -1.66
C ASP A 119 46.06 -4.74 -3.14
N PRO A 120 47.09 -4.25 -3.87
CA PRO A 120 46.95 -3.89 -5.27
C PRO A 120 46.77 -5.12 -6.18
N GLU A 121 47.20 -6.32 -5.77
CA GLU A 121 47.02 -7.54 -6.56
C GLU A 121 45.56 -7.97 -6.56
N TRP A 122 44.93 -8.11 -5.38
CA TRP A 122 43.49 -8.39 -5.26
C TRP A 122 42.63 -7.33 -5.96
N VAL A 123 42.91 -6.04 -5.74
CA VAL A 123 42.13 -4.94 -6.33
C VAL A 123 42.30 -4.91 -7.86
N GLY A 124 43.53 -5.00 -8.35
CA GLY A 124 43.86 -4.91 -9.78
C GLY A 124 43.53 -6.16 -10.59
N LYS A 125 43.86 -7.36 -10.08
CA LYS A 125 43.72 -8.62 -10.83
C LYS A 125 42.33 -9.22 -10.73
N TYR A 126 41.60 -8.99 -9.63
CA TYR A 126 40.30 -9.60 -9.37
C TYR A 126 39.16 -8.57 -9.21
N PHE A 127 39.19 -7.74 -8.16
CA PHE A 127 38.04 -6.91 -7.77
C PHE A 127 37.57 -5.95 -8.87
N SER A 128 38.51 -5.24 -9.51
CA SER A 128 38.21 -4.31 -10.61
C SER A 128 37.58 -4.97 -11.83
N LYS A 129 37.89 -6.25 -12.09
CA LYS A 129 37.36 -7.03 -13.23
C LYS A 129 35.99 -7.62 -12.96
N ILE A 130 35.70 -8.05 -11.73
CA ILE A 130 34.38 -8.58 -11.39
C ILE A 130 33.33 -7.48 -11.20
N LEU A 131 33.72 -6.26 -10.82
CA LEU A 131 32.78 -5.18 -10.48
C LEU A 131 31.79 -4.85 -11.62
N PRO A 132 32.18 -4.80 -12.92
CA PRO A 132 31.23 -4.60 -14.02
C PRO A 132 30.33 -5.81 -14.35
N MET A 133 30.66 -7.00 -13.84
CA MET A 133 29.90 -8.24 -14.04
C MET A 133 28.79 -8.43 -12.97
N LEU A 134 28.84 -7.65 -11.89
CA LEU A 134 27.93 -7.75 -10.75
C LEU A 134 26.66 -6.92 -10.97
N VAL A 135 25.49 -7.52 -10.75
CA VAL A 135 24.19 -6.83 -10.73
C VAL A 135 23.83 -6.41 -9.30
N LYS A 136 24.05 -7.31 -8.34
CA LYS A 136 23.64 -7.14 -6.93
C LYS A 136 24.63 -7.83 -6.00
N GLN A 137 24.86 -7.24 -4.83
CA GLN A 137 25.57 -7.88 -3.72
C GLN A 137 24.76 -7.77 -2.44
N GLU A 138 24.56 -8.89 -1.77
CA GLU A 138 23.99 -8.96 -0.43
C GLU A 138 25.00 -9.56 0.53
N ASN A 139 25.08 -8.99 1.73
CA ASN A 139 25.93 -9.50 2.81
C ASN A 139 25.07 -9.56 4.09
N VAL A 140 25.07 -10.72 4.72
CA VAL A 140 24.40 -11.01 5.99
C VAL A 140 25.48 -11.46 6.97
N VAL A 141 25.54 -10.80 8.12
CA VAL A 141 26.40 -11.20 9.23
C VAL A 141 25.57 -12.06 10.18
N MET A 142 26.11 -13.19 10.59
CA MET A 142 25.41 -14.22 11.35
C MET A 142 26.30 -14.86 12.41
N HIS A 143 25.68 -15.33 13.49
CA HIS A 143 26.33 -16.15 14.52
C HIS A 143 25.87 -17.61 14.39
N LEU A 144 26.75 -18.55 14.70
CA LEU A 144 26.38 -19.96 14.83
C LEU A 144 25.44 -20.12 16.04
N MET A 145 24.38 -20.93 15.90
CA MET A 145 23.46 -21.20 17.01
C MET A 145 24.22 -21.89 18.16
N PRO A 146 23.94 -21.57 19.45
CA PRO A 146 24.68 -22.14 20.59
C PRO A 146 24.65 -23.67 20.72
N TRP A 147 23.69 -24.33 20.06
CA TRP A 147 23.50 -25.78 20.05
C TRP A 147 24.00 -26.46 18.75
N ALA A 148 24.50 -25.70 17.78
CA ALA A 148 24.95 -26.18 16.49
C ALA A 148 26.47 -26.07 16.35
N GLU A 149 27.07 -26.97 15.58
CA GLU A 149 28.51 -26.98 15.29
C GLU A 149 28.75 -26.69 13.81
N GLN A 150 29.87 -26.02 13.51
CA GLN A 150 30.36 -25.89 12.14
C GLN A 150 31.05 -27.19 11.74
N ARG A 151 30.50 -27.91 10.77
CA ARG A 151 31.07 -29.16 10.25
C ARG A 151 31.52 -29.03 8.80
N THR A 152 32.43 -29.91 8.40
CA THR A 152 32.81 -30.14 7.01
C THR A 152 32.05 -31.35 6.46
N PRO A 153 31.71 -31.39 5.15
CA PRO A 153 31.02 -32.53 4.55
C PRO A 153 31.88 -33.80 4.60
N SER A 154 31.26 -34.97 4.73
CA SER A 154 31.97 -36.26 4.79
C SER A 154 32.62 -36.68 3.46
N LYS A 155 32.12 -36.16 2.33
CA LYS A 155 32.56 -36.51 0.97
C LYS A 155 32.85 -35.25 0.14
N ALA A 156 33.84 -35.37 -0.74
CA ALA A 156 34.13 -34.36 -1.75
C ALA A 156 33.23 -34.56 -2.99
N GLY A 157 32.66 -33.46 -3.48
CA GLY A 157 31.61 -33.49 -4.51
C GLY A 157 30.23 -33.78 -3.91
N GLY A 158 29.22 -33.02 -4.34
CA GLY A 158 27.85 -33.12 -3.84
C GLY A 158 27.07 -31.83 -4.05
N VAL A 159 25.81 -31.80 -3.59
CA VAL A 159 24.90 -30.66 -3.71
C VAL A 159 24.57 -30.10 -2.32
N TYR A 160 24.70 -28.79 -2.17
CA TYR A 160 24.44 -28.08 -0.93
C TYR A 160 23.07 -27.42 -0.97
N GLU A 161 22.31 -27.54 0.12
CA GLU A 161 21.03 -26.87 0.29
C GLU A 161 21.15 -25.84 1.42
N LEU A 162 21.11 -24.55 1.04
CA LEU A 162 20.97 -23.45 1.99
C LEU A 162 19.48 -23.15 2.19
N ARG A 163 18.95 -23.47 3.37
CA ARG A 163 17.58 -23.10 3.77
C ARG A 163 17.62 -21.83 4.59
N SER A 164 16.60 -20.99 4.44
CA SER A 164 16.43 -19.80 5.28
C SER A 164 15.00 -19.71 5.80
N TYR A 165 14.85 -19.46 7.10
CA TYR A 165 13.57 -19.38 7.80
C TYR A 165 13.41 -17.99 8.41
N GLN A 166 12.29 -17.34 8.15
CA GLN A 166 11.91 -16.08 8.79
C GLN A 166 11.09 -16.41 10.04
N LEU A 167 11.53 -15.97 11.22
CA LEU A 167 10.97 -16.41 12.50
C LEU A 167 10.41 -15.23 13.32
N THR A 168 9.58 -15.55 14.31
CA THR A 168 8.97 -14.59 15.25
C THR A 168 10.01 -13.99 16.20
N ALA A 169 9.71 -12.81 16.74
CA ALA A 169 10.65 -12.06 17.60
C ALA A 169 10.70 -12.54 19.06
N ASP A 170 9.76 -13.38 19.46
CA ASP A 170 9.62 -13.96 20.81
C ASP A 170 10.71 -14.98 21.18
N GLN A 171 11.53 -15.43 20.21
CA GLN A 171 12.59 -16.44 20.36
C GLN A 171 12.13 -17.83 20.86
N GLN A 172 10.84 -18.03 21.12
CA GLN A 172 10.26 -19.29 21.60
C GLN A 172 10.45 -20.44 20.61
N TRP A 173 10.72 -20.12 19.34
CA TRP A 173 11.06 -21.07 18.28
C TRP A 173 12.41 -21.77 18.44
N GLN A 174 13.35 -21.27 19.25
CA GLN A 174 14.73 -21.82 19.31
C GLN A 174 14.74 -23.28 19.78
N ASP A 175 13.99 -23.59 20.84
CA ASP A 175 13.92 -24.92 21.43
C ASP A 175 13.17 -25.94 20.56
N PRO A 176 11.96 -25.65 20.05
CA PRO A 176 11.29 -26.51 19.07
C PRO A 176 12.14 -26.77 17.82
N LEU A 177 12.80 -25.74 17.28
CA LEU A 177 13.68 -25.87 16.12
C LEU A 177 14.87 -26.78 16.42
N ARG A 178 15.55 -26.60 17.56
CA ARG A 178 16.64 -27.47 18.01
C ARG A 178 16.19 -28.92 18.09
N ARG A 179 15.07 -29.20 18.76
CA ARG A 179 14.55 -30.56 18.92
C ARG A 179 14.17 -31.19 17.58
N ALA A 180 13.51 -30.43 16.69
CA ALA A 180 13.15 -30.91 15.35
C ALA A 180 14.38 -31.25 14.49
N VAL A 181 15.42 -30.42 14.52
CA VAL A 181 16.67 -30.66 13.78
C VAL A 181 17.41 -31.87 14.33
N GLN A 182 17.57 -31.98 15.65
CA GLN A 182 18.22 -33.11 16.30
C GLN A 182 17.46 -34.43 16.11
N ALA A 183 16.12 -34.40 16.11
CA ALA A 183 15.30 -35.57 15.82
C ALA A 183 15.44 -36.02 14.36
N ALA A 184 15.43 -35.08 13.40
CA ALA A 184 15.64 -35.38 11.98
C ALA A 184 17.03 -35.98 11.69
N GLU A 185 18.08 -35.47 12.36
CA GLU A 185 19.44 -36.01 12.28
C GLU A 185 19.53 -37.43 12.89
N LYS A 186 19.04 -37.61 14.13
CA LYS A 186 19.05 -38.90 14.84
C LYS A 186 18.31 -39.99 14.08
N ALA A 187 17.15 -39.67 13.50
CA ALA A 187 16.32 -40.64 12.82
C ALA A 187 16.88 -41.07 11.45
N LYS A 188 17.94 -40.41 10.93
CA LYS A 188 18.53 -40.66 9.61
C LYS A 188 17.51 -40.74 8.47
N LEU A 189 16.40 -40.00 8.61
CA LEU A 189 15.26 -40.03 7.68
C LEU A 189 15.66 -39.56 6.27
N VAL A 190 16.74 -38.81 6.17
CA VAL A 190 17.21 -38.15 4.96
C VAL A 190 18.71 -38.39 4.79
N PRO A 191 19.24 -38.66 3.58
CA PRO A 191 20.68 -38.68 3.31
C PRO A 191 21.27 -37.25 3.22
N CYS A 192 20.94 -36.39 4.19
CA CYS A 192 21.49 -35.05 4.35
C CYS A 192 22.38 -34.97 5.59
N GLU A 193 23.56 -34.37 5.45
CA GLU A 193 24.40 -33.99 6.59
C GLU A 193 24.15 -32.51 6.94
N LEU A 194 23.97 -32.20 8.23
CA LEU A 194 23.88 -30.82 8.70
C LEU A 194 25.30 -30.25 8.88
N LEU A 195 25.62 -29.17 8.17
CA LEU A 195 26.93 -28.51 8.24
C LEU A 195 26.97 -27.29 9.17
N GLY A 196 25.83 -26.66 9.43
CA GLY A 196 25.74 -25.52 10.34
C GLY A 196 24.35 -24.89 10.38
N VAL A 197 24.03 -24.27 11.51
CA VAL A 197 22.80 -23.47 11.71
C VAL A 197 23.20 -22.12 12.27
N TYR A 198 22.79 -21.04 11.60
CA TYR A 198 23.21 -19.69 11.92
C TYR A 198 22.00 -18.77 12.09
N GLN A 199 22.10 -17.79 12.99
CA GLN A 199 21.12 -16.71 13.19
C GLN A 199 21.68 -15.39 12.66
N SER A 200 20.86 -14.65 11.91
CA SER A 200 21.18 -13.29 11.45
C SER A 200 21.41 -12.31 12.61
N GLU A 201 22.56 -11.65 12.63
CA GLU A 201 22.82 -10.48 13.48
C GLU A 201 22.59 -9.18 12.70
N PHE A 202 23.16 -9.07 11.48
CA PHE A 202 22.93 -7.95 10.58
C PHE A 202 22.48 -8.43 9.20
N GLY A 203 21.22 -8.19 8.88
CA GLY A 203 20.56 -8.70 7.68
C GLY A 203 19.07 -8.39 7.72
N GLU A 204 18.25 -9.29 7.20
CA GLU A 204 16.86 -9.40 7.63
C GLU A 204 16.84 -9.96 9.06
N PHE A 205 16.03 -9.37 9.94
CA PHE A 205 15.99 -9.68 11.37
C PHE A 205 15.29 -11.03 11.62
N ASN A 206 15.68 -11.77 12.66
CA ASN A 206 15.15 -13.11 13.00
C ASN A 206 15.19 -14.14 11.85
N ARG A 207 16.20 -14.06 10.97
CA ARG A 207 16.37 -15.04 9.89
C ARG A 207 17.38 -16.11 10.29
N VAL A 208 16.96 -17.37 10.28
CA VAL A 208 17.82 -18.54 10.56
C VAL A 208 18.18 -19.24 9.27
N TYR A 209 19.48 -19.48 9.09
CA TYR A 209 20.04 -20.18 7.94
C TYR A 209 20.48 -21.58 8.37
N GLN A 210 20.13 -22.60 7.58
CA GLN A 210 20.62 -23.97 7.76
C GLN A 210 21.36 -24.39 6.49
N LEU A 211 22.60 -24.86 6.63
CA LEU A 211 23.39 -25.41 5.53
C LEU A 211 23.40 -26.93 5.61
N TRP A 212 22.89 -27.58 4.57
CA TRP A 212 22.82 -29.04 4.45
C TRP A 212 23.66 -29.53 3.27
N PHE A 213 24.29 -30.70 3.40
CA PHE A 213 25.04 -31.37 2.33
C PHE A 213 24.33 -32.64 1.88
N ASN A 214 24.38 -32.92 0.57
CA ASN A 214 23.86 -34.12 -0.09
C ASN A 214 24.91 -34.68 -1.04
N GLU A 215 24.98 -36.00 -1.19
CA GLU A 215 25.97 -36.65 -2.08
C GLU A 215 25.71 -36.44 -3.58
N GLY A 216 24.51 -35.98 -3.98
CA GLY A 216 24.19 -35.68 -5.39
C GLY A 216 22.71 -35.35 -5.63
N PHE A 217 22.35 -35.03 -6.88
CA PHE A 217 20.96 -34.73 -7.26
C PHE A 217 19.96 -35.87 -6.97
N PRO A 218 20.25 -37.17 -7.24
CA PRO A 218 19.31 -38.24 -6.89
C PRO A 218 19.02 -38.36 -5.39
N ALA A 219 19.93 -37.89 -4.53
CA ALA A 219 19.71 -37.84 -3.08
C ALA A 219 18.71 -36.72 -2.69
N LEU A 220 18.56 -35.66 -3.50
CA LEU A 220 17.54 -34.63 -3.29
C LEU A 220 16.12 -35.16 -3.53
N ASP A 221 15.92 -36.04 -4.52
CA ASP A 221 14.63 -36.69 -4.78
C ASP A 221 14.24 -37.61 -3.61
N ALA A 222 15.18 -38.45 -3.17
CA ALA A 222 15.02 -39.27 -1.96
C ALA A 222 14.71 -38.42 -0.72
N ARG A 223 15.36 -37.25 -0.59
CA ARG A 223 15.09 -36.26 0.46
C ARG A 223 13.70 -35.62 0.35
N GLN A 224 13.18 -35.37 -0.85
CA GLN A 224 11.84 -34.81 -1.04
C GLN A 224 10.78 -35.82 -0.57
N GLU A 225 10.96 -37.09 -0.89
CA GLU A 225 10.08 -38.17 -0.45
C GLU A 225 10.18 -38.40 1.07
N ALA A 226 11.40 -38.37 1.62
CA ALA A 226 11.60 -38.41 3.07
C ALA A 226 10.93 -37.24 3.80
N ARG A 227 10.95 -36.02 3.23
CA ARG A 227 10.32 -34.84 3.83
C ARG A 227 8.81 -34.99 4.02
N LYS A 228 8.11 -35.73 3.15
CA LYS A 228 6.68 -36.04 3.35
C LYS A 228 6.50 -36.86 4.63
N LYS A 229 7.31 -37.91 4.79
CA LYS A 229 7.29 -38.85 5.93
C LYS A 229 7.77 -38.22 7.25
N VAL A 230 8.64 -37.21 7.17
CA VAL A 230 9.12 -36.42 8.32
C VAL A 230 8.00 -35.67 9.04
N VAL A 231 6.96 -35.22 8.32
CA VAL A 231 5.82 -34.49 8.93
C VAL A 231 4.99 -35.41 9.84
N ASP A 232 4.91 -36.70 9.48
CA ASP A 232 4.12 -37.71 10.18
C ASP A 232 4.97 -38.55 11.17
N HIS A 233 6.27 -38.24 11.33
CA HIS A 233 7.16 -39.07 12.13
C HIS A 233 6.95 -38.86 13.64
N PRO A 234 6.69 -39.92 14.43
CA PRO A 234 6.26 -39.80 15.82
C PRO A 234 7.27 -39.07 16.70
N ASP A 235 8.58 -39.32 16.52
CA ASP A 235 9.64 -38.62 17.29
C ASP A 235 9.67 -37.11 17.05
N ILE A 236 9.26 -36.65 15.86
CA ILE A 236 9.28 -35.22 15.48
C ILE A 236 8.00 -34.54 15.97
N ILE A 237 6.86 -35.24 15.90
CA ILE A 237 5.58 -34.81 16.49
C ILE A 237 5.70 -34.71 18.02
N ALA A 238 6.40 -35.66 18.67
CA ALA A 238 6.66 -35.60 20.11
C ALA A 238 7.69 -34.52 20.49
N ALA A 239 8.64 -34.20 19.61
CA ALA A 239 9.66 -33.17 19.83
C ALA A 239 9.14 -31.73 19.72
N VAL A 240 8.10 -31.50 18.92
CA VAL A 240 7.47 -30.19 18.70
C VAL A 240 6.04 -30.24 19.24
N PRO A 241 5.78 -29.75 20.47
CA PRO A 241 4.42 -29.60 20.96
C PRO A 241 3.64 -28.75 19.96
N ARG A 242 2.61 -29.33 19.35
CA ARG A 242 1.56 -28.51 18.72
C ARG A 242 0.88 -27.78 19.88
N GLU A 243 1.10 -26.47 19.98
CA GLU A 243 0.11 -25.64 20.66
C GLU A 243 -1.21 -25.92 19.94
N THR A 244 -2.14 -26.56 20.65
CA THR A 244 -3.48 -26.79 20.14
C THR A 244 -4.05 -25.42 19.83
N ALA A 245 -4.36 -25.18 18.55
CA ALA A 245 -5.08 -24.00 18.14
C ALA A 245 -6.32 -23.91 19.02
N LYS A 246 -6.41 -22.87 19.86
CA LYS A 246 -7.51 -22.72 20.82
C LYS A 246 -8.81 -22.90 20.08
N GLU A 247 -9.53 -23.97 20.41
CA GLU A 247 -10.77 -24.31 19.73
C GLU A 247 -11.73 -23.14 19.94
N LEU A 248 -12.11 -22.48 18.83
CA LEU A 248 -12.98 -21.32 18.85
C LEU A 248 -14.45 -21.71 19.03
N ILE A 249 -14.72 -23.01 18.97
CA ILE A 249 -16.03 -23.64 18.83
C ILE A 249 -16.20 -24.64 19.98
N ASP A 250 -17.28 -24.48 20.73
CA ASP A 250 -17.74 -25.45 21.72
C ASP A 250 -18.55 -26.55 21.00
N TYR A 251 -17.95 -27.74 20.89
CA TYR A 251 -18.55 -28.88 20.22
C TYR A 251 -19.74 -29.49 20.99
N GLU A 252 -19.86 -29.29 22.31
CA GLU A 252 -21.03 -29.72 23.06
C GLU A 252 -22.23 -28.82 22.75
N GLN A 253 -22.01 -27.50 22.70
CA GLN A 253 -23.05 -26.54 22.29
C GLN A 253 -23.47 -26.73 20.82
N LEU A 254 -22.52 -27.02 19.91
CA LEU A 254 -22.82 -27.39 18.53
C LEU A 254 -23.68 -28.66 18.46
N SER A 255 -23.29 -29.73 19.16
CA SER A 255 -24.02 -31.00 19.20
C SER A 255 -25.45 -30.83 19.72
N TRP A 256 -25.64 -29.99 20.74
CA TRP A 256 -26.96 -29.62 21.26
C TRP A 256 -27.78 -28.82 20.23
N LEU A 257 -27.18 -27.81 19.58
CA LEU A 257 -27.84 -27.01 18.52
C LEU A 257 -28.31 -27.88 17.35
N THR A 258 -27.52 -28.86 16.93
CA THR A 258 -27.90 -29.81 15.86
C THR A 258 -28.95 -30.83 16.28
N SER A 259 -29.29 -30.91 17.57
CA SER A 259 -30.23 -31.90 18.13
C SER A 259 -31.61 -31.31 18.49
N ILE A 260 -31.90 -30.05 18.09
CA ILE A 260 -33.19 -29.41 18.38
C ILE A 260 -34.33 -30.12 17.60
N PRO A 261 -35.39 -30.62 18.27
CA PRO A 261 -36.49 -31.31 17.61
C PRO A 261 -37.20 -30.42 16.57
N GLY A 262 -37.34 -30.92 15.35
CA GLY A 262 -37.97 -30.20 14.25
C GLY A 262 -37.03 -29.32 13.42
N LEU A 263 -35.71 -29.41 13.61
CA LEU A 263 -34.76 -29.07 12.55
C LEU A 263 -34.85 -30.06 11.40
N SER A 264 -34.45 -29.63 10.19
CA SER A 264 -34.47 -30.48 9.00
C SER A 264 -33.51 -31.65 9.13
N ASP A 265 -34.05 -32.87 9.02
CA ASP A 265 -33.30 -34.12 8.94
C ASP A 265 -33.58 -34.80 7.59
N LYS A 266 -32.84 -35.85 7.26
CA LYS A 266 -32.90 -36.64 6.03
C LYS A 266 -34.32 -37.15 5.66
N TYR A 267 -35.24 -37.18 6.62
CA TYR A 267 -36.64 -37.62 6.46
C TYR A 267 -37.67 -36.48 6.51
N SER A 268 -37.29 -35.26 6.89
CA SER A 268 -38.17 -34.08 6.96
C SER A 268 -37.42 -32.82 6.49
N PRO A 269 -37.60 -32.41 5.21
CA PRO A 269 -36.78 -31.35 4.61
C PRO A 269 -37.09 -29.93 5.13
N GLU A 270 -38.25 -29.72 5.75
CA GLU A 270 -38.65 -28.42 6.29
C GLU A 270 -38.39 -28.37 7.81
N SER A 271 -37.61 -27.36 8.24
CA SER A 271 -37.47 -27.05 9.66
C SER A 271 -38.71 -26.31 10.18
N SER A 272 -39.21 -26.68 11.36
CA SER A 272 -40.34 -25.98 11.98
C SER A 272 -39.94 -24.55 12.36
N ALA A 273 -40.87 -23.61 12.25
CA ALA A 273 -40.61 -22.19 12.51
C ALA A 273 -40.16 -21.92 13.96
N ASP A 274 -40.58 -22.76 14.91
CA ASP A 274 -40.19 -22.65 16.31
C ASP A 274 -38.82 -23.31 16.59
N ALA A 275 -38.48 -24.41 15.91
CA ALA A 275 -37.14 -25.00 15.97
C ALA A 275 -36.08 -24.06 15.38
N HIS A 276 -36.37 -23.46 14.22
CA HIS A 276 -35.50 -22.48 13.59
C HIS A 276 -35.27 -21.24 14.47
N ARG A 277 -36.34 -20.72 15.12
CA ARG A 277 -36.23 -19.60 16.06
C ARG A 277 -35.35 -19.96 17.26
N THR A 278 -35.58 -21.14 17.86
CA THR A 278 -34.80 -21.65 19.00
C THR A 278 -33.31 -21.82 18.64
N PHE A 279 -33.02 -22.29 17.42
CA PHE A 279 -31.65 -22.39 16.90
C PHE A 279 -31.00 -21.01 16.77
N MET A 280 -31.65 -20.06 16.09
CA MET A 280 -31.12 -18.71 15.87
C MET A 280 -30.88 -17.94 17.18
N GLU A 281 -31.76 -18.09 18.17
CA GLU A 281 -31.59 -17.48 19.50
C GLU A 281 -30.35 -18.00 20.24
N ASN A 282 -29.96 -19.27 20.04
CA ASN A 282 -28.87 -19.92 20.78
C ASN A 282 -27.58 -20.12 19.98
N TYR A 283 -27.59 -19.94 18.66
CA TYR A 283 -26.44 -20.11 17.75
C TYR A 283 -25.15 -19.43 18.25
N HIS A 284 -25.27 -18.24 18.83
CA HIS A 284 -24.15 -17.47 19.35
C HIS A 284 -23.38 -18.14 20.51
N ARG A 285 -23.93 -19.19 21.13
CA ARG A 285 -23.29 -19.95 22.23
C ARG A 285 -22.26 -20.96 21.76
N MET A 286 -22.29 -21.34 20.48
CA MET A 286 -21.29 -22.21 19.87
C MET A 286 -19.88 -21.61 19.90
N PHE A 287 -19.75 -20.28 19.96
CA PHE A 287 -18.46 -19.60 19.93
C PHE A 287 -17.94 -19.33 21.33
N LEU A 288 -16.77 -19.89 21.64
CA LEU A 288 -16.08 -19.63 22.90
C LEU A 288 -15.58 -18.18 22.90
N LYS A 289 -16.17 -17.33 23.75
CA LYS A 289 -15.73 -15.95 23.91
C LYS A 289 -14.29 -15.93 24.44
N PRO A 290 -13.37 -15.16 23.83
CA PRO A 290 -12.00 -15.08 24.32
C PRO A 290 -12.00 -14.56 25.76
N THR A 291 -11.39 -15.33 26.66
CA THR A 291 -11.28 -14.96 28.07
C THR A 291 -10.48 -13.66 28.17
N PRO A 292 -11.02 -12.58 28.75
CA PRO A 292 -10.22 -11.39 29.01
C PRO A 292 -9.08 -11.78 29.96
N LEU A 293 -7.84 -11.40 29.62
CA LEU A 293 -6.69 -11.60 30.50
C LEU A 293 -7.00 -10.95 31.86
N SER A 294 -7.03 -11.76 32.91
CA SER A 294 -7.42 -11.31 34.24
C SER A 294 -6.40 -10.32 34.79
N ALA A 295 -6.74 -9.03 34.77
CA ALA A 295 -5.98 -8.01 35.47
C ALA A 295 -5.91 -8.36 36.97
N LEU A 296 -4.70 -8.35 37.55
CA LEU A 296 -4.55 -8.46 39.00
C LEU A 296 -5.18 -7.22 39.66
N VAL A 297 -6.12 -7.45 40.58
CA VAL A 297 -6.80 -6.42 41.36
C VAL A 297 -6.09 -6.22 42.70
N PRO A 298 -5.82 -4.96 43.07
CA PRO A 298 -6.31 -4.42 44.34
C PRO A 298 -6.91 -3.00 44.16
N SER A 299 -7.79 -2.44 45.00
CA SER A 299 -8.65 -2.99 46.05
C SER A 299 -9.69 -1.91 46.46
N LYS A 300 -10.94 -2.33 46.71
CA LYS A 300 -12.12 -1.62 47.30
C LYS A 300 -11.95 -0.18 47.85
N THR A 301 -12.81 0.73 47.37
CA THR A 301 -13.73 1.64 48.14
C THR A 301 -14.66 2.35 47.13
N ALA A 302 -15.91 2.78 47.35
CA ALA A 302 -17.04 2.46 48.23
C ALA A 302 -18.08 3.60 48.03
N SER A 303 -19.37 3.28 47.81
CA SER A 303 -20.50 4.25 47.70
C SER A 303 -20.51 5.19 46.47
N ALA A 304 -21.65 5.71 45.97
CA ALA A 304 -23.03 5.66 46.47
C ALA A 304 -24.09 5.53 45.34
N ARG A 305 -25.31 5.13 45.71
CA ARG A 305 -26.49 5.02 44.82
C ARG A 305 -27.20 6.36 44.60
N SER A 306 -27.84 6.54 43.43
CA SER A 306 -29.22 7.07 43.34
C SER A 306 -29.88 6.65 42.01
N SER A 307 -30.84 5.71 41.95
CA SER A 307 -32.31 5.79 42.11
C SER A 307 -33.15 6.48 41.01
N TYR A 308 -34.00 5.67 40.34
CA TYR A 308 -35.33 5.99 39.76
C TYR A 308 -35.43 7.04 38.61
N SER A 309 -36.37 6.99 37.66
CA SER A 309 -37.39 5.98 37.29
C SER A 309 -38.00 6.24 35.88
N LYS A 310 -38.56 5.18 35.25
CA LYS A 310 -39.74 5.12 34.35
C LYS A 310 -39.86 6.05 33.10
N GLY A 311 -40.25 5.45 31.96
CA GLY A 311 -40.75 6.14 30.74
C GLY A 311 -42.23 6.60 30.87
N PRO A 312 -43.04 6.72 29.78
CA PRO A 312 -42.95 6.01 28.48
C PRO A 312 -43.26 6.82 27.18
N GLU A 313 -43.19 6.13 26.04
CA GLU A 313 -43.91 6.29 24.73
C GLU A 313 -44.63 7.60 24.33
N LYS A 314 -44.46 8.03 23.05
CA LYS A 314 -45.52 7.97 21.99
C LYS A 314 -45.13 8.48 20.57
N SER A 315 -45.09 7.54 19.63
CA SER A 315 -45.71 7.47 18.28
C SER A 315 -46.02 8.71 17.36
N LYS A 316 -45.92 8.42 16.05
CA LYS A 316 -46.58 9.00 14.82
C LYS A 316 -45.78 10.07 14.07
N HIS A 317 -45.42 9.90 12.79
CA HIS A 317 -46.18 9.65 11.54
C HIS A 317 -47.08 10.80 11.08
N THR A 318 -46.74 11.39 9.93
CA THR A 318 -47.64 11.51 8.75
C THR A 318 -46.84 11.78 7.47
N SER A 319 -47.26 11.18 6.36
CA SER A 319 -46.75 11.43 5.00
C SER A 319 -47.54 12.55 4.31
N LEU A 320 -47.13 13.00 3.11
CA LEU A 320 -47.85 12.75 1.83
C LEU A 320 -47.39 13.70 0.70
N MET A 321 -47.04 13.11 -0.47
CA MET A 321 -47.46 13.55 -1.82
C MET A 321 -46.85 14.89 -2.38
N SER A 322 -46.84 15.21 -3.69
CA SER A 322 -47.25 14.49 -4.91
C SER A 322 -46.64 15.11 -6.19
N VAL A 323 -46.16 14.25 -7.10
CA VAL A 323 -46.36 14.20 -8.57
C VAL A 323 -45.70 15.23 -9.52
N GLY A 324 -45.19 14.74 -10.67
CA GLY A 324 -44.86 15.56 -11.85
C GLY A 324 -43.81 14.95 -12.79
N SER A 325 -44.17 13.94 -13.59
CA SER A 325 -43.28 13.32 -14.61
C SER A 325 -43.09 14.22 -15.85
N LEU A 326 -41.95 14.12 -16.56
CA LEU A 326 -41.88 13.56 -17.94
C LEU A 326 -40.53 13.74 -18.69
N THR A 327 -39.90 12.60 -19.01
CA THR A 327 -39.07 12.29 -20.21
C THR A 327 -37.61 12.80 -20.40
N SER A 328 -36.69 11.82 -20.46
CA SER A 328 -35.89 11.37 -21.64
C SER A 328 -34.74 12.21 -22.29
N GLN A 329 -33.55 12.21 -21.67
CA GLN A 329 -32.28 11.65 -22.21
C GLN A 329 -31.60 12.14 -23.53
N LYS A 330 -30.36 12.67 -23.40
CA LYS A 330 -29.12 12.41 -24.21
C LYS A 330 -28.64 13.39 -25.33
N VAL A 331 -27.44 13.11 -25.87
CA VAL A 331 -26.36 13.97 -26.47
C VAL A 331 -25.59 13.12 -27.52
N GLY A 332 -24.92 13.56 -28.62
CA GLY A 332 -24.40 14.88 -29.09
C GLY A 332 -22.89 14.85 -29.50
N LYS A 333 -22.40 15.67 -30.48
CA LYS A 333 -20.96 15.65 -30.97
C LYS A 333 -20.44 16.91 -31.75
N LEU A 334 -19.21 17.36 -31.44
CA LEU A 334 -18.36 18.39 -32.10
C LEU A 334 -17.51 17.81 -33.28
N ALA A 335 -16.83 18.54 -34.19
CA ALA A 335 -16.78 19.94 -34.69
C ALA A 335 -15.97 19.95 -36.03
N PRO A 336 -15.87 21.05 -36.80
CA PRO A 336 -14.70 21.94 -36.68
C PRO A 336 -15.00 23.46 -36.81
N LEU A 337 -13.96 24.29 -36.71
CA LEU A 337 -13.99 25.75 -36.50
C LEU A 337 -14.04 26.57 -37.81
N GLN A 338 -14.99 27.51 -37.94
CA GLN A 338 -14.77 28.84 -38.53
C GLN A 338 -15.95 29.81 -38.26
N GLU A 339 -15.61 31.10 -38.19
CA GLU A 339 -16.44 32.33 -38.28
C GLU A 339 -17.79 32.42 -37.53
N THR A 340 -17.86 33.34 -36.56
CA THR A 340 -19.06 33.67 -35.78
C THR A 340 -19.99 34.63 -36.54
N SER A 341 -20.73 34.09 -37.52
CA SER A 341 -21.92 34.76 -38.04
C SER A 341 -22.93 35.01 -36.92
N HIS A 342 -23.49 36.21 -36.86
CA HIS A 342 -24.46 36.63 -35.84
C HIS A 342 -25.91 36.22 -36.18
N ASP A 343 -26.11 35.30 -37.14
CA ASP A 343 -27.43 34.75 -37.46
C ASP A 343 -27.86 33.72 -36.40
N ILE A 344 -28.95 34.03 -35.71
CA ILE A 344 -29.53 33.22 -34.64
C ILE A 344 -29.92 31.80 -35.12
N ARG A 345 -30.19 31.61 -36.43
CA ARG A 345 -30.49 30.30 -37.03
C ARG A 345 -29.29 29.35 -36.97
N VAL A 346 -28.07 29.88 -37.12
CA VAL A 346 -26.82 29.10 -37.01
C VAL A 346 -26.60 28.68 -35.56
N HIS A 347 -26.89 29.55 -34.59
CA HIS A 347 -26.82 29.22 -33.16
C HIS A 347 -27.89 28.20 -32.73
N LEU A 348 -29.13 28.32 -33.21
CA LEU A 348 -30.20 27.33 -33.00
C LEU A 348 -29.82 25.94 -33.54
N SER A 349 -29.16 25.88 -34.70
CA SER A 349 -28.66 24.60 -35.25
C SER A 349 -27.58 23.94 -34.38
N LYS A 350 -26.78 24.72 -33.64
CA LYS A 350 -25.80 24.20 -32.67
C LYS A 350 -26.48 23.70 -31.40
N LEU A 351 -27.44 24.45 -30.85
CA LEU A 351 -28.26 24.03 -29.70
C LEU A 351 -29.01 22.70 -29.95
N HIS A 352 -29.67 22.57 -31.11
CA HIS A 352 -30.36 21.33 -31.49
C HIS A 352 -29.42 20.14 -31.80
N ARG A 353 -28.11 20.39 -31.97
CA ARG A 353 -27.11 19.32 -32.19
C ARG A 353 -26.62 18.70 -30.88
N GLU A 354 -26.72 19.43 -29.77
CA GLU A 354 -26.37 18.95 -28.42
C GLU A 354 -27.58 18.38 -27.69
N GLN A 355 -28.80 18.91 -27.93
CA GLN A 355 -30.06 18.32 -27.45
C GLN A 355 -30.65 17.24 -28.39
N ARG A 356 -29.81 16.55 -29.17
CA ARG A 356 -30.25 15.30 -29.80
C ARG A 356 -30.34 14.26 -28.70
N ARG A 357 -31.56 14.10 -28.16
CA ARG A 357 -31.96 13.12 -27.16
C ARG A 357 -31.75 11.67 -27.66
N GLU A 358 -30.48 11.25 -27.75
CA GLU A 358 -30.03 9.96 -28.27
C GLU A 358 -30.47 8.83 -27.33
N ASN A 359 -31.57 8.13 -27.66
CA ASN A 359 -32.09 6.99 -26.91
C ASN A 359 -30.96 6.13 -26.30
N PRO A 360 -30.96 5.82 -24.99
CA PRO A 360 -29.80 5.18 -24.34
C PRO A 360 -29.35 3.88 -25.00
N GLN A 361 -30.32 3.11 -25.51
CA GLN A 361 -30.09 1.89 -26.27
C GLN A 361 -29.34 2.17 -27.59
N GLN A 362 -29.65 3.26 -28.29
CA GLN A 362 -28.92 3.67 -29.50
C GLN A 362 -27.48 4.11 -29.16
N GLN A 363 -27.28 4.85 -28.06
CA GLN A 363 -25.94 5.24 -27.62
C GLN A 363 -25.12 4.01 -27.16
N ARG A 364 -25.74 3.06 -26.43
CA ARG A 364 -25.13 1.76 -26.05
C ARG A 364 -24.75 0.96 -27.30
N GLN A 365 -25.63 0.86 -28.30
CA GLN A 365 -25.36 0.15 -29.55
C GLN A 365 -24.27 0.82 -30.41
N ALA A 366 -24.24 2.15 -30.48
CA ALA A 366 -23.17 2.89 -31.14
C ALA A 366 -21.82 2.73 -30.42
N CYS A 367 -21.84 2.67 -29.09
CA CYS A 367 -20.67 2.36 -28.28
C CYS A 367 -20.16 0.94 -28.55
N ILE A 368 -21.03 -0.07 -28.51
CA ILE A 368 -20.65 -1.49 -28.77
C ILE A 368 -20.02 -1.65 -30.16
N ARG A 369 -20.56 -1.00 -31.20
CA ARG A 369 -19.93 -0.96 -32.54
C ARG A 369 -18.53 -0.33 -32.52
N THR A 370 -18.34 0.72 -31.72
CA THR A 370 -17.06 1.42 -31.57
C THR A 370 -16.04 0.56 -30.81
N LEU A 371 -16.47 -0.06 -29.69
CA LEU A 371 -15.67 -1.01 -28.91
C LEU A 371 -15.19 -2.16 -29.79
N ARG A 372 -16.08 -2.82 -30.56
CA ARG A 372 -15.72 -3.90 -31.49
C ARG A 372 -14.68 -3.48 -32.54
N LYS A 373 -14.70 -2.23 -33.01
CA LYS A 373 -13.69 -1.71 -33.94
C LYS A 373 -12.32 -1.53 -33.27
N ILE A 374 -12.29 -1.08 -32.01
CA ILE A 374 -11.05 -0.81 -31.26
C ILE A 374 -10.43 -2.11 -30.72
N LEU A 375 -11.24 -3.00 -30.15
CA LEU A 375 -10.77 -4.21 -29.46
C LEU A 375 -10.19 -5.28 -30.39
N ARG A 376 -10.38 -5.14 -31.72
CA ARG A 376 -9.64 -5.90 -32.75
C ARG A 376 -8.13 -5.66 -32.71
N LYS A 377 -7.69 -4.53 -32.16
CA LYS A 377 -6.28 -4.27 -31.83
C LYS A 377 -5.95 -4.87 -30.47
N MET A 378 -4.76 -5.43 -30.34
CA MET A 378 -4.25 -5.90 -29.05
C MET A 378 -4.06 -4.74 -28.06
N PRO A 379 -4.14 -4.98 -26.74
CA PRO A 379 -3.96 -3.97 -25.69
C PRO A 379 -2.80 -2.97 -25.91
N PHE A 380 -1.65 -3.46 -26.37
CA PHE A 380 -0.42 -2.70 -26.59
C PHE A 380 -0.37 -1.90 -27.92
N GLU A 381 -1.27 -2.17 -28.86
CA GLU A 381 -1.34 -1.50 -30.17
C GLU A 381 -2.30 -0.30 -30.18
N ARG A 382 -3.02 -0.09 -29.07
CA ARG A 382 -4.03 0.97 -28.93
C ARG A 382 -3.38 2.26 -28.47
N SER A 383 -3.81 3.36 -29.07
CA SER A 383 -3.45 4.70 -28.63
C SER A 383 -4.20 5.09 -27.34
N ALA A 384 -3.65 6.05 -26.57
CA ALA A 384 -4.32 6.56 -25.36
C ALA A 384 -5.74 7.10 -25.63
N ARG A 385 -6.02 7.60 -26.84
CA ARG A 385 -7.38 8.00 -27.27
C ARG A 385 -8.31 6.80 -27.41
N GLU A 386 -7.80 5.67 -27.88
CA GLU A 386 -8.55 4.42 -28.00
C GLU A 386 -8.80 3.77 -26.63
N HIS A 387 -7.81 3.76 -25.72
CA HIS A 387 -8.04 3.34 -24.32
C HIS A 387 -9.11 4.21 -23.63
N HIS A 388 -9.08 5.54 -23.82
CA HIS A 388 -10.12 6.44 -23.28
C HIS A 388 -11.51 6.20 -23.89
N MET A 389 -11.59 5.78 -25.16
CA MET A 389 -12.86 5.36 -25.77
C MET A 389 -13.36 4.02 -25.22
N VAL A 390 -12.45 3.08 -24.90
CA VAL A 390 -12.82 1.82 -24.21
C VAL A 390 -13.33 2.12 -22.80
N TYR A 391 -12.63 2.95 -22.03
CA TYR A 391 -13.04 3.41 -20.69
C TYR A 391 -14.44 4.04 -20.70
N LYS A 392 -14.68 5.02 -21.58
CA LYS A 392 -16.02 5.62 -21.76
C LYS A 392 -17.08 4.61 -22.19
N GLY A 393 -16.68 3.53 -22.86
CA GLY A 393 -17.58 2.44 -23.18
C GLY A 393 -17.92 1.59 -21.97
N LEU A 394 -16.93 1.22 -21.15
CA LEU A 394 -17.15 0.50 -19.89
C LEU A 394 -18.05 1.28 -18.92
N GLN A 395 -17.89 2.61 -18.83
CA GLN A 395 -18.76 3.49 -18.03
C GLN A 395 -20.25 3.47 -18.44
N LEU A 396 -20.59 3.05 -19.66
CA LEU A 396 -21.99 2.95 -20.11
C LEU A 396 -22.69 1.65 -19.65
N PHE A 397 -21.96 0.74 -19.02
CA PHE A 397 -22.49 -0.51 -18.45
C PHE A 397 -22.52 -0.40 -16.92
N SER A 398 -23.68 -0.04 -16.37
CA SER A 398 -23.88 0.15 -14.92
C SER A 398 -23.45 -1.06 -14.10
N THR A 399 -23.71 -2.28 -14.60
CA THR A 399 -23.29 -3.53 -13.95
C THR A 399 -21.80 -3.59 -13.62
N LEU A 400 -20.92 -2.98 -14.42
CA LEU A 400 -19.48 -2.89 -14.12
C LEU A 400 -19.11 -1.55 -13.46
N ALA A 401 -19.69 -0.44 -13.92
CA ALA A 401 -19.38 0.90 -13.43
C ALA A 401 -19.79 1.12 -11.95
N ASP A 402 -20.83 0.44 -11.47
CA ASP A 402 -21.30 0.54 -10.08
C ASP A 402 -20.47 -0.33 -9.12
N GLN A 403 -19.71 -1.32 -9.64
CA GLN A 403 -18.89 -2.24 -8.84
C GLN A 403 -17.46 -1.73 -8.58
N VAL A 404 -16.93 -0.89 -9.48
CA VAL A 404 -15.50 -0.62 -9.59
C VAL A 404 -15.25 0.88 -9.75
N SER A 405 -14.27 1.43 -9.02
CA SER A 405 -13.96 2.86 -9.07
C SER A 405 -13.52 3.30 -10.48
N ASN A 406 -13.79 4.57 -10.81
CA ASN A 406 -13.44 5.14 -12.12
C ASN A 406 -11.93 5.03 -12.44
N GLU A 407 -11.05 5.04 -11.43
CA GLU A 407 -9.61 4.85 -11.63
C GLU A 407 -9.27 3.41 -12.04
N VAL A 408 -9.79 2.42 -11.31
CA VAL A 408 -9.58 1.01 -11.63
C VAL A 408 -10.19 0.69 -13.00
N LEU A 409 -11.37 1.23 -13.32
CA LEU A 409 -12.02 1.06 -14.63
C LEU A 409 -11.19 1.64 -15.79
N LYS A 410 -10.49 2.76 -15.56
CA LYS A 410 -9.59 3.39 -16.54
C LYS A 410 -8.37 2.52 -16.83
N GLU A 411 -7.75 1.94 -15.80
CA GLU A 411 -6.63 1.02 -16.01
C GLU A 411 -7.11 -0.33 -16.62
N MET A 412 -8.27 -0.86 -16.21
CA MET A 412 -8.89 -2.05 -16.82
C MET A 412 -9.14 -1.88 -18.33
N ALA A 413 -9.50 -0.68 -18.79
CA ALA A 413 -9.66 -0.38 -20.22
C ALA A 413 -8.36 -0.52 -21.03
N THR A 414 -7.19 -0.48 -20.39
CA THR A 414 -5.91 -0.79 -21.03
C THR A 414 -5.76 -2.28 -21.30
N VAL A 415 -6.18 -3.14 -20.37
CA VAL A 415 -5.95 -4.60 -20.39
C VAL A 415 -7.05 -5.39 -21.11
N ALA A 416 -8.25 -4.84 -21.25
CA ALA A 416 -9.41 -5.47 -21.89
C ALA A 416 -9.09 -6.09 -23.28
N LYS A 417 -9.50 -7.34 -23.51
CA LYS A 417 -9.24 -8.09 -24.75
C LYS A 417 -10.55 -8.40 -25.49
N LEU A 418 -10.45 -8.68 -26.78
CA LEU A 418 -11.53 -9.26 -27.58
C LEU A 418 -11.37 -10.78 -27.58
N ASP A 419 -12.47 -11.48 -27.34
CA ASP A 419 -12.56 -12.93 -27.47
C ASP A 419 -13.65 -13.28 -28.50
N VAL A 420 -13.41 -14.28 -29.34
CA VAL A 420 -14.18 -14.50 -30.58
C VAL A 420 -14.53 -15.98 -30.76
N TRP A 421 -15.80 -16.31 -30.54
CA TRP A 421 -16.33 -17.66 -30.61
C TRP A 421 -17.13 -17.84 -31.90
N ARG A 422 -16.67 -18.73 -32.77
CA ARG A 422 -17.27 -18.95 -34.10
C ARG A 422 -18.31 -20.08 -34.11
N GLU A 423 -18.24 -20.96 -33.13
CA GLU A 423 -19.05 -22.18 -33.00
C GLU A 423 -20.20 -21.97 -32.01
N THR A 424 -21.31 -22.64 -32.28
CA THR A 424 -22.55 -22.61 -31.48
C THR A 424 -22.65 -23.86 -30.61
N GLY A 425 -23.18 -23.72 -29.39
CA GLY A 425 -23.30 -24.81 -28.42
C GLY A 425 -22.04 -25.05 -27.59
N VAL A 426 -21.06 -24.14 -27.62
CA VAL A 426 -19.80 -24.28 -26.89
C VAL A 426 -19.90 -23.59 -25.52
N PRO A 427 -19.50 -24.24 -24.42
CA PRO A 427 -19.50 -23.63 -23.09
C PRO A 427 -18.34 -22.66 -22.91
N VAL A 428 -18.65 -21.44 -22.48
CA VAL A 428 -17.70 -20.38 -22.12
C VAL A 428 -17.69 -20.23 -20.60
N PHE A 429 -16.50 -20.37 -19.99
CA PHE A 429 -16.35 -20.42 -18.53
C PHE A 429 -16.17 -19.02 -17.93
N GLY A 430 -17.20 -18.51 -17.24
CA GLY A 430 -17.17 -17.20 -16.58
C GLY A 430 -16.29 -17.12 -15.32
N ASN A 431 -15.67 -18.22 -14.89
CA ASN A 431 -14.78 -18.29 -13.73
C ASN A 431 -13.38 -17.66 -13.97
N GLN A 432 -12.98 -17.44 -15.23
CA GLN A 432 -11.66 -16.90 -15.59
C GLN A 432 -11.61 -15.37 -15.62
N GLY A 433 -12.76 -14.71 -15.71
CA GLY A 433 -12.88 -13.26 -15.85
C GLY A 433 -14.30 -12.80 -16.12
N LEU A 434 -14.49 -11.49 -16.13
CA LEU A 434 -15.76 -10.86 -16.49
C LEU A 434 -15.83 -10.72 -18.02
N HIS A 435 -16.95 -11.18 -18.57
CA HIS A 435 -17.24 -11.17 -20.00
C HIS A 435 -18.43 -10.26 -20.30
N LEU A 436 -18.31 -9.41 -21.32
CA LEU A 436 -19.36 -8.53 -21.82
C LEU A 436 -19.70 -8.90 -23.27
N VAL A 437 -20.98 -9.17 -23.56
CA VAL A 437 -21.43 -9.57 -24.89
C VAL A 437 -21.43 -8.38 -25.86
N LEU A 438 -20.58 -8.40 -26.88
CA LEU A 438 -20.52 -7.36 -27.92
C LEU A 438 -21.29 -7.75 -29.19
N LYS A 439 -21.45 -9.06 -29.44
CA LYS A 439 -22.22 -9.64 -30.55
C LYS A 439 -22.69 -11.04 -30.14
N GLY A 440 -23.89 -11.42 -30.60
CA GLY A 440 -24.48 -12.73 -30.40
C GLY A 440 -25.35 -12.79 -29.14
N SER A 441 -25.84 -14.00 -28.84
CA SER A 441 -26.59 -14.34 -27.63
C SER A 441 -25.98 -15.56 -26.94
N VAL A 442 -26.06 -15.58 -25.61
CA VAL A 442 -25.60 -16.69 -24.78
C VAL A 442 -26.66 -17.10 -23.77
N ARG A 443 -26.77 -18.40 -23.48
CA ARG A 443 -27.71 -18.94 -22.48
C ARG A 443 -26.93 -19.42 -21.24
N PRO A 444 -27.23 -18.92 -20.03
CA PRO A 444 -26.58 -19.41 -18.81
C PRO A 444 -26.96 -20.86 -18.48
N GLN A 445 -25.97 -21.72 -18.22
CA GLN A 445 -26.19 -23.10 -17.75
C GLN A 445 -26.32 -23.21 -16.23
N THR A 446 -25.66 -22.31 -15.50
CA THR A 446 -25.59 -22.32 -14.02
C THR A 446 -26.07 -21.00 -13.45
N LEU A 447 -26.74 -21.06 -12.30
CA LEU A 447 -27.00 -19.89 -11.46
C LEU A 447 -26.07 -19.92 -10.22
N PRO A 448 -25.53 -18.77 -9.78
CA PRO A 448 -25.54 -17.49 -10.49
C PRO A 448 -24.72 -17.54 -11.80
N TYR A 449 -25.00 -16.65 -12.74
CA TYR A 449 -24.24 -16.50 -14.00
C TYR A 449 -23.27 -15.30 -13.97
N ILE A 450 -23.46 -14.40 -13.03
CA ILE A 450 -22.59 -13.27 -12.72
C ILE A 450 -22.41 -13.22 -11.19
N LYS A 451 -21.18 -13.04 -10.71
CA LYS A 451 -20.92 -12.72 -9.30
C LYS A 451 -20.38 -11.29 -9.22
N LEU A 452 -21.18 -10.40 -8.65
CA LEU A 452 -20.78 -9.03 -8.36
C LEU A 452 -19.84 -9.00 -7.14
N LEU A 453 -18.89 -8.06 -7.08
CA LEU A 453 -17.94 -7.88 -5.97
C LEU A 453 -18.63 -7.69 -4.59
N SER A 454 -19.87 -7.18 -4.59
CA SER A 454 -20.68 -6.97 -3.38
C SER A 454 -21.48 -8.20 -2.91
N GLN A 455 -21.47 -9.30 -3.67
CA GLN A 455 -22.31 -10.47 -3.41
C GLN A 455 -21.50 -11.66 -2.88
N VAL A 456 -21.79 -12.04 -1.63
CA VAL A 456 -21.37 -13.33 -1.05
C VAL A 456 -22.21 -14.45 -1.67
N ALA A 457 -21.85 -14.85 -2.88
CA ALA A 457 -22.45 -15.99 -3.56
C ALA A 457 -21.75 -17.28 -3.14
N GLU A 458 -22.45 -18.11 -2.36
CA GLU A 458 -22.07 -19.50 -2.12
C GLU A 458 -22.40 -20.34 -3.37
N PHE A 459 -21.53 -21.31 -3.69
CA PHE A 459 -21.65 -22.15 -4.89
C PHE A 459 -21.91 -23.60 -4.50
N ASP A 460 -23.19 -23.99 -4.53
CA ASP A 460 -23.65 -25.35 -4.26
C ASP A 460 -22.91 -26.40 -5.09
N CYS A 461 -22.74 -27.59 -4.50
CA CYS A 461 -22.03 -28.72 -5.08
C CYS A 461 -22.95 -29.95 -5.18
N PRO A 462 -23.18 -30.51 -6.38
CA PRO A 462 -22.80 -29.99 -7.70
C PRO A 462 -23.70 -28.82 -8.13
N THR A 463 -23.14 -27.83 -8.85
CA THR A 463 -23.94 -26.73 -9.43
C THR A 463 -25.04 -27.32 -10.33
N PRO A 464 -26.33 -27.02 -10.08
CA PRO A 464 -27.42 -27.59 -10.86
C PRO A 464 -27.36 -27.10 -12.31
N ILE A 465 -27.46 -28.05 -13.25
CA ILE A 465 -27.57 -27.76 -14.68
C ILE A 465 -29.04 -27.42 -14.96
N MET A 466 -29.29 -26.20 -15.44
CA MET A 466 -30.65 -25.75 -15.78
C MET A 466 -30.76 -25.64 -17.31
N GLU A 467 -31.49 -26.57 -17.94
CA GLU A 467 -31.57 -26.63 -19.41
C GLU A 467 -32.61 -25.63 -20.00
N ASP A 468 -33.67 -25.30 -19.25
CA ASP A 468 -34.89 -24.67 -19.81
C ASP A 468 -35.43 -23.36 -19.17
N ILE A 469 -34.84 -22.82 -18.09
CA ILE A 469 -35.50 -21.76 -17.29
C ILE A 469 -34.74 -20.40 -17.26
N THR A 470 -33.52 -20.32 -17.78
CA THR A 470 -32.71 -19.08 -17.73
C THR A 470 -32.99 -18.13 -18.91
N PRO A 471 -33.12 -16.80 -18.68
CA PRO A 471 -33.27 -15.83 -19.76
C PRO A 471 -31.98 -15.74 -20.59
N GLU A 472 -32.13 -15.60 -21.91
CA GLU A 472 -31.00 -15.43 -22.82
C GLU A 472 -30.34 -14.06 -22.65
N LEU A 473 -29.01 -14.05 -22.48
CA LEU A 473 -28.23 -12.82 -22.36
C LEU A 473 -27.88 -12.31 -23.74
N GLY A 474 -28.20 -11.02 -23.98
CA GLY A 474 -28.07 -10.39 -25.28
C GLY A 474 -26.89 -9.43 -25.37
N VAL A 475 -26.82 -8.72 -26.51
CA VAL A 475 -25.78 -7.73 -26.78
C VAL A 475 -25.81 -6.59 -25.75
N GLY A 476 -24.75 -6.52 -24.96
CA GLY A 476 -24.52 -5.55 -23.91
C GLY A 476 -24.56 -6.12 -22.49
N ASP A 477 -24.98 -7.37 -22.29
CA ASP A 477 -25.09 -7.99 -20.97
C ASP A 477 -23.77 -8.61 -20.52
N CYS A 478 -23.62 -8.86 -19.22
CA CYS A 478 -22.38 -9.30 -18.59
C CYS A 478 -22.57 -10.66 -17.89
N PHE A 479 -21.54 -11.50 -17.91
CA PHE A 479 -21.47 -12.76 -17.17
C PHE A 479 -20.05 -13.03 -16.65
N GLY A 480 -19.92 -13.97 -15.71
CA GLY A 480 -18.65 -14.29 -15.05
C GLY A 480 -18.35 -13.42 -13.82
N THR A 481 -17.08 -13.32 -13.46
CA THR A 481 -16.64 -12.59 -12.26
C THR A 481 -15.24 -12.00 -12.39
N LEU A 482 -14.95 -10.95 -11.63
CA LEU A 482 -13.62 -10.34 -11.51
C LEU A 482 -12.76 -10.98 -10.41
N GLU A 483 -13.38 -11.68 -9.45
CA GLU A 483 -12.67 -12.37 -8.38
C GLU A 483 -12.30 -13.80 -8.77
N ARG A 484 -11.16 -14.28 -8.27
CA ARG A 484 -10.84 -15.70 -8.38
C ARG A 484 -11.67 -16.49 -7.37
N VAL A 485 -12.50 -17.42 -7.85
CA VAL A 485 -13.16 -18.41 -6.99
C VAL A 485 -12.08 -19.40 -6.50
N GLU A 486 -11.83 -19.42 -5.20
CA GLU A 486 -10.78 -20.26 -4.61
C GLU A 486 -11.17 -21.75 -4.56
N GLY A 487 -10.17 -22.63 -4.61
CA GLY A 487 -10.36 -24.08 -4.41
C GLY A 487 -10.90 -24.90 -5.59
N ARG A 488 -11.10 -24.34 -6.79
CA ARG A 488 -11.62 -25.08 -7.97
C ARG A 488 -10.82 -24.80 -9.26
N GLU A 489 -10.87 -25.74 -10.20
CA GLU A 489 -10.12 -25.68 -11.48
C GLU A 489 -10.64 -24.62 -12.45
N SER A 490 -9.77 -24.14 -13.35
CA SER A 490 -10.09 -23.14 -14.39
C SER A 490 -11.15 -23.59 -15.41
N ASN A 491 -11.43 -24.90 -15.49
CA ASN A 491 -12.47 -25.49 -16.36
C ASN A 491 -13.72 -25.93 -15.56
N SER A 492 -13.86 -25.49 -14.31
CA SER A 492 -15.08 -25.75 -13.52
C SER A 492 -16.30 -25.13 -14.21
N ARG A 493 -17.43 -25.88 -14.22
CA ARG A 493 -18.69 -25.49 -14.87
C ARG A 493 -19.43 -24.30 -14.21
N ILE A 494 -18.74 -23.50 -13.41
CA ILE A 494 -19.30 -22.44 -12.57
C ILE A 494 -19.33 -21.13 -13.37
N LEU A 495 -20.41 -20.36 -13.28
CA LEU A 495 -20.68 -19.18 -14.13
C LEU A 495 -20.59 -19.51 -15.64
N THR A 496 -20.99 -20.71 -16.06
CA THR A 496 -20.85 -21.15 -17.46
C THR A 496 -22.05 -20.71 -18.30
N VAL A 497 -21.78 -20.24 -19.51
CA VAL A 497 -22.78 -19.90 -20.52
C VAL A 497 -22.54 -20.69 -21.80
N LEU A 498 -23.60 -21.08 -22.52
CA LEU A 498 -23.52 -21.66 -23.86
C LEU A 498 -23.69 -20.57 -24.92
N THR A 499 -22.86 -20.61 -25.97
CA THR A 499 -23.07 -19.81 -27.19
C THR A 499 -24.30 -20.32 -27.95
N GLN A 500 -25.23 -19.43 -28.32
CA GLN A 500 -26.33 -19.76 -29.24
C GLN A 500 -26.02 -19.28 -30.67
N GLU A 501 -25.33 -18.14 -30.79
CA GLU A 501 -24.84 -17.56 -32.04
C GLU A 501 -23.30 -17.43 -32.04
N PRO A 502 -22.65 -17.16 -33.20
CA PRO A 502 -21.24 -16.78 -33.26
C PRO A 502 -20.98 -15.45 -32.53
N CYS A 503 -20.47 -15.55 -31.30
CA CYS A 503 -20.33 -14.46 -30.34
C CYS A 503 -18.98 -13.73 -30.39
N GLU A 504 -18.99 -12.46 -29.99
CA GLU A 504 -17.79 -11.68 -29.68
C GLU A 504 -17.93 -11.11 -28.27
N PHE A 505 -16.96 -11.36 -27.38
CA PHE A 505 -16.95 -10.89 -25.99
C PHE A 505 -15.80 -9.89 -25.76
N LEU A 506 -16.05 -8.89 -24.92
CA LEU A 506 -14.98 -8.16 -24.24
C LEU A 506 -14.67 -8.93 -22.96
N ILE A 507 -13.44 -9.42 -22.82
CA ILE A 507 -12.99 -10.17 -21.64
C ILE A 507 -11.99 -9.35 -20.80
N ILE A 508 -12.17 -9.40 -19.48
CA ILE A 508 -11.23 -8.91 -18.48
C ILE A 508 -10.96 -10.04 -17.49
N TYR A 509 -9.76 -10.63 -17.57
CA TYR A 509 -9.36 -11.75 -16.71
C TYR A 509 -9.24 -11.32 -15.24
N GLY A 510 -9.69 -12.17 -14.31
CA GLY A 510 -9.57 -11.88 -12.87
C GLY A 510 -8.12 -11.71 -12.40
N ASN A 511 -7.17 -12.44 -13.01
CA ASN A 511 -5.74 -12.27 -12.77
C ASN A 511 -5.20 -10.90 -13.24
N ASP A 512 -5.76 -10.35 -14.32
CA ASP A 512 -5.37 -9.05 -14.85
C ASP A 512 -6.01 -7.92 -14.01
N TYR A 513 -7.26 -8.11 -13.57
CA TYR A 513 -7.94 -7.22 -12.60
C TYR A 513 -7.16 -7.14 -11.27
N LYS A 514 -6.79 -8.29 -10.69
CA LYS A 514 -6.01 -8.33 -9.44
C LYS A 514 -4.70 -7.55 -9.54
N LYS A 515 -3.94 -7.73 -10.63
CA LYS A 515 -2.70 -6.96 -10.88
C LYS A 515 -2.95 -5.46 -11.01
N VAL A 516 -4.05 -5.05 -11.65
CA VAL A 516 -4.41 -3.63 -11.77
C VAL A 516 -4.73 -3.02 -10.41
N VAL A 517 -5.46 -3.73 -9.55
CA VAL A 517 -5.75 -3.29 -8.17
C VAL A 517 -4.45 -3.19 -7.36
N GLU A 518 -3.62 -4.25 -7.35
CA GLU A 518 -2.32 -4.24 -6.66
C GLU A 518 -1.38 -3.12 -7.13
N GLN A 519 -1.37 -2.81 -8.44
CA GLN A 519 -0.60 -1.69 -9.01
C GLN A 519 -1.13 -0.33 -8.57
N LEU A 520 -2.45 -0.15 -8.48
CA LEU A 520 -3.07 1.09 -8.02
C LEU A 520 -2.85 1.31 -6.52
N GLU A 521 -3.01 0.28 -5.69
CA GLU A 521 -2.67 0.31 -4.27
C GLU A 521 -1.20 0.64 -4.04
N HIS A 522 -0.30 0.06 -4.85
CA HIS A 522 1.13 0.36 -4.77
C HIS A 522 1.43 1.82 -5.17
N ARG A 523 0.78 2.34 -6.22
CA ARG A 523 0.90 3.75 -6.65
C ARG A 523 0.42 4.70 -5.55
N ASP A 524 -0.78 4.47 -5.02
CA ASP A 524 -1.38 5.27 -3.95
C ASP A 524 -0.53 5.25 -2.67
N LYS A 525 -0.10 4.07 -2.23
CA LYS A 525 0.82 3.93 -1.09
C LYS A 525 2.14 4.67 -1.31
N SER A 526 2.69 4.64 -2.53
CA SER A 526 3.90 5.38 -2.89
C SER A 526 3.66 6.90 -2.83
N GLU A 527 2.56 7.40 -3.39
CA GLU A 527 2.20 8.82 -3.34
C GLU A 527 1.99 9.31 -1.89
N LYS A 528 1.29 8.54 -1.04
CA LYS A 528 1.10 8.86 0.38
C LYS A 528 2.41 8.81 1.18
N THR A 529 3.28 7.84 0.89
CA THR A 529 4.62 7.74 1.51
C THR A 529 5.48 8.94 1.11
N GLN A 530 5.44 9.36 -0.16
CA GLN A 530 6.15 10.53 -0.66
C GLN A 530 5.61 11.83 -0.06
N LEU A 531 4.28 11.98 0.07
CA LEU A 531 3.67 13.13 0.73
C LEU A 531 4.22 13.33 2.14
N VAL A 532 4.18 12.28 2.97
CA VAL A 532 4.70 12.34 4.34
C VAL A 532 6.21 12.61 4.35
N GLN A 533 7.01 11.95 3.50
CA GLN A 533 8.47 12.18 3.46
C GLN A 533 8.90 13.54 2.92
N ALA A 534 8.08 14.17 2.08
CA ALA A 534 8.32 15.52 1.58
C ALA A 534 8.07 16.59 2.65
N CYS A 535 7.27 16.27 3.68
CA CYS A 535 7.00 17.19 4.78
C CYS A 535 8.25 17.34 5.68
N PRO A 536 8.75 18.57 5.93
CA PRO A 536 10.02 18.78 6.65
C PRO A 536 10.07 18.14 8.03
N VAL A 537 8.94 18.13 8.75
CA VAL A 537 8.77 17.55 10.09
C VAL A 537 8.99 16.04 10.10
N TYR A 538 8.63 15.35 9.02
CA TYR A 538 8.62 13.88 8.93
C TYR A 538 9.76 13.32 8.07
N GLN A 539 10.61 14.18 7.50
CA GLN A 539 11.70 13.77 6.60
C GLN A 539 12.69 12.78 7.23
N LEU A 540 12.87 12.84 8.56
CA LEU A 540 13.76 11.96 9.33
C LEU A 540 13.09 10.68 9.86
N TRP A 541 11.79 10.48 9.60
CA TRP A 541 11.05 9.37 10.19
C TRP A 541 11.45 7.99 9.65
N PRO A 542 11.39 6.92 10.48
CA PRO A 542 11.57 5.56 10.02
C PRO A 542 10.55 5.18 8.93
N ARG A 543 11.03 4.51 7.85
CA ARG A 543 10.17 4.08 6.73
C ARG A 543 8.98 3.20 7.15
N LEU A 544 9.09 2.48 8.26
CA LEU A 544 7.99 1.68 8.82
C LEU A 544 6.86 2.57 9.34
N ALA A 545 7.18 3.56 10.19
CA ALA A 545 6.23 4.52 10.74
C ALA A 545 5.57 5.37 9.62
N VAL A 546 6.35 5.83 8.65
CA VAL A 546 5.82 6.50 7.44
C VAL A 546 4.88 5.57 6.67
N GLY A 547 5.24 4.30 6.50
CA GLY A 547 4.42 3.31 5.80
C GLY A 547 3.11 2.96 6.53
N GLN A 548 3.09 3.06 7.87
CA GLN A 548 1.90 2.94 8.70
C GLN A 548 1.00 4.18 8.57
N LEU A 549 1.55 5.40 8.62
CA LEU A 549 0.80 6.63 8.33
C LEU A 549 0.21 6.61 6.92
N ALA A 550 1.00 6.22 5.91
CA ALA A 550 0.54 6.11 4.53
C ALA A 550 -0.59 5.08 4.34
N ARG A 551 -0.78 4.12 5.26
CA ARG A 551 -1.89 3.15 5.24
C ARG A 551 -3.22 3.79 5.66
N ILE A 552 -3.20 4.71 6.62
CA ILE A 552 -4.42 5.29 7.21
C ILE A 552 -4.86 6.61 6.55
N ILE A 553 -3.96 7.30 5.84
CA ILE A 553 -4.28 8.52 5.09
C ILE A 553 -5.36 8.25 4.02
N SER A 554 -6.42 9.05 4.03
CA SER A 554 -7.43 9.17 2.96
C SER A 554 -7.25 10.50 2.21
N TRP A 555 -7.49 10.52 0.90
CA TRP A 555 -7.42 11.75 0.11
C TRP A 555 -8.73 12.54 0.23
N GLU A 556 -8.62 13.83 0.56
CA GLU A 556 -9.73 14.77 0.56
C GLU A 556 -9.39 15.97 -0.33
N GLN A 557 -10.41 16.57 -0.96
CA GLN A 557 -10.29 17.74 -1.82
C GLN A 557 -11.25 18.83 -1.36
N PHE A 558 -10.73 20.04 -1.17
CA PHE A 558 -11.48 21.21 -0.72
C PHE A 558 -11.42 22.32 -1.76
N ASP A 559 -12.57 22.94 -2.01
CA ASP A 559 -12.69 24.14 -2.84
C ASP A 559 -12.11 25.39 -2.13
N PRO A 560 -11.77 26.48 -2.85
CA PRO A 560 -11.25 27.71 -2.25
C PRO A 560 -12.28 28.44 -1.37
N ASN A 561 -11.79 29.10 -0.32
CA ASN A 561 -12.56 29.75 0.75
C ASN A 561 -13.35 28.78 1.65
N TRP A 562 -12.99 27.50 1.66
CA TRP A 562 -13.54 26.52 2.61
C TRP A 562 -12.82 26.62 3.97
N VAL A 563 -13.59 26.66 5.05
CA VAL A 563 -13.05 26.66 6.42
C VAL A 563 -12.84 25.22 6.87
N VAL A 564 -11.57 24.81 7.02
CA VAL A 564 -11.18 23.44 7.38
C VAL A 564 -11.21 23.24 8.91
N VAL A 565 -10.76 24.24 9.66
CA VAL A 565 -10.79 24.25 11.13
C VAL A 565 -11.15 25.66 11.61
N THR A 566 -11.98 25.76 12.64
CA THR A 566 -12.33 27.03 13.30
C THR A 566 -11.55 27.22 14.61
N GLU A 567 -11.19 28.47 14.91
CA GLU A 567 -10.55 28.83 16.17
C GLU A 567 -11.43 28.44 17.37
N GLY A 568 -10.83 27.75 18.35
CA GLY A 568 -11.53 27.27 19.55
C GLY A 568 -12.23 25.91 19.41
N SER A 569 -12.26 25.29 18.22
CA SER A 569 -12.78 23.92 18.04
C SER A 569 -11.66 22.87 18.03
N LYS A 570 -11.94 21.62 18.42
CA LYS A 570 -11.03 20.48 18.16
C LYS A 570 -10.87 20.30 16.64
N ALA A 571 -9.65 20.07 16.16
CA ALA A 571 -9.43 19.67 14.77
C ALA A 571 -10.12 18.31 14.51
N PRO A 572 -10.90 18.15 13.43
CA PRO A 572 -11.59 16.89 13.12
C PRO A 572 -10.63 15.78 12.66
N PHE A 573 -9.45 16.16 12.16
CA PHE A 573 -8.45 15.26 11.60
C PHE A 573 -7.06 15.93 11.54
N ILE A 574 -6.04 15.11 11.33
CA ILE A 574 -4.68 15.55 10.96
C ILE A 574 -4.60 15.61 9.43
N ALA A 575 -4.05 16.70 8.89
CA ALA A 575 -3.98 16.95 7.45
C ALA A 575 -2.54 17.14 6.96
N PHE A 576 -2.25 16.62 5.75
CA PHE A 576 -0.98 16.74 5.03
C PHE A 576 -1.27 17.33 3.64
N ILE A 577 -0.78 18.53 3.34
CA ILE A 577 -1.12 19.26 2.11
C ILE A 577 -0.32 18.70 0.92
N LYS A 578 -1.00 18.15 -0.10
CA LYS A 578 -0.37 17.65 -1.33
C LYS A 578 -0.16 18.76 -2.35
N SER A 579 -1.17 19.61 -2.53
CA SER A 579 -1.16 20.69 -3.51
C SER A 579 -2.11 21.82 -3.12
N GLY A 580 -1.70 23.07 -3.31
CA GLY A 580 -2.44 24.27 -2.94
C GLY A 580 -1.93 25.00 -1.68
N GLU A 581 -2.60 26.11 -1.33
CA GLU A 581 -2.24 26.99 -0.21
C GLU A 581 -3.45 27.18 0.73
N CYS A 582 -3.22 27.13 2.04
CA CYS A 582 -4.20 27.48 3.08
C CYS A 582 -3.72 28.72 3.85
N HIS A 583 -4.62 29.65 4.14
CA HIS A 583 -4.37 30.76 5.06
C HIS A 583 -4.72 30.37 6.50
N VAL A 584 -3.82 30.70 7.42
CA VAL A 584 -4.04 30.57 8.86
C VAL A 584 -4.47 31.94 9.37
N LEU A 585 -5.71 32.02 9.83
CA LEU A 585 -6.37 33.22 10.34
C LEU A 585 -6.46 33.16 11.88
N ARG A 586 -6.42 34.32 12.55
CA ARG A 586 -6.74 34.42 13.98
C ARG A 586 -7.61 35.65 14.25
N GLU A 587 -8.54 35.55 15.19
CA GLU A 587 -9.42 36.66 15.57
C GLU A 587 -8.70 37.65 16.51
N VAL A 588 -8.74 38.94 16.16
CA VAL A 588 -8.09 40.03 16.91
C VAL A 588 -9.09 41.16 17.16
N GLU A 589 -9.12 41.68 18.40
CA GLU A 589 -9.91 42.88 18.74
C GLU A 589 -9.15 44.16 18.35
N ALA A 590 -9.45 44.70 17.17
CA ALA A 590 -8.82 45.93 16.67
C ALA A 590 -9.69 47.17 16.92
N LEU A 591 -9.06 48.33 17.17
CA LEU A 591 -9.74 49.63 17.24
C LEU A 591 -9.94 50.19 15.83
N HIS A 592 -11.13 50.00 15.26
CA HIS A 592 -11.49 50.50 13.94
C HIS A 592 -11.97 51.96 14.02
N LYS A 593 -11.39 52.86 13.22
CA LYS A 593 -11.90 54.24 13.05
C LYS A 593 -13.11 54.22 12.11
N LEU A 594 -14.26 54.65 12.59
CA LEU A 594 -15.43 54.91 11.74
C LEU A 594 -15.23 56.20 10.91
N PRO A 595 -15.98 56.40 9.80
CA PRO A 595 -15.89 57.63 8.99
C PRO A 595 -16.20 58.93 9.74
N ASN A 596 -16.83 58.84 10.91
CA ASN A 596 -17.12 59.96 11.83
C ASN A 596 -15.98 60.23 12.84
N GLY A 597 -14.84 59.55 12.73
CA GLY A 597 -13.68 59.68 13.62
C GLY A 597 -13.75 58.87 14.92
N GLN A 598 -14.88 58.24 15.26
CA GLN A 598 -15.02 57.44 16.48
C GLN A 598 -14.28 56.11 16.35
N ARG A 599 -13.59 55.67 17.42
CA ARG A 599 -12.89 54.39 17.49
C ARG A 599 -13.79 53.35 18.14
N VAL A 600 -14.10 52.27 17.43
CA VAL A 600 -14.91 51.15 17.92
C VAL A 600 -14.08 49.88 17.93
N LYS A 601 -14.11 49.12 19.03
CA LYS A 601 -13.54 47.77 19.06
C LYS A 601 -14.34 46.88 18.11
N LYS A 602 -13.67 46.36 17.08
CA LYS A 602 -14.26 45.43 16.12
C LYS A 602 -13.32 44.23 15.96
N ARG A 603 -13.89 43.03 16.07
CA ARG A 603 -13.18 41.79 15.76
C ARG A 603 -12.88 41.74 14.26
N LYS A 604 -11.62 41.46 13.93
CA LYS A 604 -11.15 41.21 12.56
C LYS A 604 -10.36 39.90 12.56
N GLN A 605 -10.49 39.14 11.48
CA GLN A 605 -9.59 38.02 11.21
C GLN A 605 -8.35 38.54 10.50
N VAL A 606 -7.17 38.13 10.99
CA VAL A 606 -5.86 38.54 10.47
C VAL A 606 -5.16 37.30 9.94
N VAL A 607 -4.51 37.40 8.77
CA VAL A 607 -3.67 36.30 8.26
C VAL A 607 -2.38 36.28 9.06
N VAL A 608 -2.23 35.27 9.92
CA VAL A 608 -1.08 35.07 10.81
C VAL A 608 -0.03 34.16 10.18
N GLY A 609 -0.46 33.25 9.29
CA GLY A 609 0.43 32.32 8.61
C GLY A 609 -0.16 31.80 7.31
N ARG A 610 0.66 31.07 6.55
CA ARG A 610 0.22 30.39 5.34
C ARG A 610 0.83 29.00 5.32
N LEU A 611 -0.03 27.99 5.13
CA LEU A 611 0.37 26.61 4.99
C LEU A 611 0.44 26.27 3.50
N LYS A 612 1.54 25.65 3.09
CA LYS A 612 1.88 25.35 1.69
C LYS A 612 1.92 23.84 1.42
N GLU A 613 2.22 23.50 0.18
CA GLU A 613 2.47 22.13 -0.25
C GLU A 613 3.57 21.49 0.61
N PHE A 614 3.34 20.24 1.03
CA PHE A 614 4.20 19.48 1.94
C PHE A 614 4.31 20.07 3.37
N GLU A 615 3.28 20.77 3.83
CA GLU A 615 3.11 21.11 5.24
C GLU A 615 1.90 20.38 5.85
N SER A 616 1.91 20.23 7.18
CA SER A 616 0.90 19.48 7.92
C SER A 616 0.33 20.30 9.09
N PHE A 617 -0.87 19.94 9.53
CA PHE A 617 -1.51 20.57 10.68
C PHE A 617 -2.54 19.64 11.36
N GLY A 618 -2.86 19.96 12.62
CA GLY A 618 -3.90 19.31 13.41
C GLY A 618 -3.37 18.26 14.41
N GLU A 619 -2.09 17.91 14.36
CA GLU A 619 -1.45 16.84 15.12
C GLU A 619 -1.72 16.94 16.63
N VAL A 620 -1.34 18.06 17.24
CA VAL A 620 -1.52 18.33 18.68
C VAL A 620 -3.00 18.28 19.07
N SER A 621 -3.87 18.87 18.23
CA SER A 621 -5.30 19.01 18.55
C SER A 621 -6.04 17.67 18.53
N VAL A 622 -5.69 16.77 17.60
CA VAL A 622 -6.27 15.42 17.55
C VAL A 622 -5.64 14.50 18.61
N LEU A 623 -4.31 14.56 18.82
CA LEU A 623 -3.62 13.67 19.76
C LEU A 623 -3.86 14.01 21.24
N GLU A 624 -3.77 15.29 21.61
CA GLU A 624 -3.92 15.75 23.00
C GLU A 624 -5.34 16.21 23.33
N ASN A 625 -6.26 16.17 22.34
CA ASN A 625 -7.66 16.60 22.48
C ASN A 625 -7.82 18.08 22.90
N VAL A 626 -6.89 18.94 22.47
CA VAL A 626 -6.84 20.39 22.75
C VAL A 626 -7.49 21.17 21.59
N PRO A 627 -8.27 22.25 21.85
CA PRO A 627 -8.83 23.08 20.78
C PRO A 627 -7.76 23.79 19.94
N PHE A 628 -8.01 23.93 18.64
CA PHE A 628 -7.10 24.59 17.71
C PHE A 628 -7.11 26.12 17.91
N THR A 629 -5.94 26.75 17.95
CA THR A 629 -5.74 28.16 18.37
C THR A 629 -5.91 29.19 17.25
N CYS A 630 -6.17 28.74 16.03
CA CYS A 630 -6.34 29.54 14.82
C CYS A 630 -7.52 28.99 13.99
N SER A 631 -7.92 29.68 12.93
CA SER A 631 -8.79 29.14 11.89
C SER A 631 -7.97 28.84 10.62
N VAL A 632 -8.22 27.71 9.94
CA VAL A 632 -7.53 27.35 8.69
C VAL A 632 -8.54 27.41 7.55
N VAL A 633 -8.24 28.21 6.52
CA VAL A 633 -9.12 28.44 5.36
C VAL A 633 -8.34 28.20 4.07
N THR A 634 -8.91 27.48 3.13
CA THR A 634 -8.28 27.23 1.82
C THR A 634 -8.22 28.53 0.99
N ALA A 635 -7.06 28.86 0.44
CA ALA A 635 -6.88 30.01 -0.45
C ALA A 635 -7.06 29.61 -1.93
N THR A 636 -6.58 28.43 -2.29
CA THR A 636 -6.78 27.78 -3.59
C THR A 636 -7.70 26.56 -3.44
N PRO A 637 -8.06 25.84 -4.52
CA PRO A 637 -8.42 24.43 -4.37
C PRO A 637 -7.25 23.69 -3.72
N VAL A 638 -7.51 22.87 -2.71
CA VAL A 638 -6.47 22.14 -1.95
C VAL A 638 -6.79 20.65 -1.95
N THR A 639 -5.79 19.83 -2.26
CA THR A 639 -5.85 18.38 -2.07
C THR A 639 -4.95 18.02 -0.90
N MET A 640 -5.46 17.27 0.05
CA MET A 640 -4.74 16.89 1.27
C MET A 640 -4.98 15.43 1.66
N GLY A 641 -3.96 14.81 2.26
CA GLY A 641 -4.06 13.53 2.93
C GLY A 641 -4.57 13.73 4.36
N VAL A 642 -5.66 13.07 4.72
CA VAL A 642 -6.40 13.27 5.97
C VAL A 642 -6.40 11.99 6.81
N ILE A 643 -6.15 12.14 8.11
CA ILE A 643 -6.19 11.07 9.12
C ILE A 643 -7.19 11.42 10.21
N THR A 644 -8.27 10.65 10.33
CA THR A 644 -9.31 10.80 11.36
C THR A 644 -8.91 10.15 12.68
N GLU A 645 -9.52 10.61 13.78
CA GLU A 645 -9.28 10.07 15.14
C GLU A 645 -9.54 8.57 15.26
N GLU A 646 -10.56 8.05 14.57
CA GLU A 646 -10.88 6.62 14.50
C GLU A 646 -9.70 5.80 13.94
N LYS A 647 -9.13 6.25 12.81
CA LYS A 647 -8.01 5.56 12.15
C LYS A 647 -6.67 5.69 12.89
N LEU A 648 -6.52 6.69 13.76
CA LEU A 648 -5.35 6.79 14.65
C LEU A 648 -5.29 5.65 15.67
N SER A 649 -6.40 4.94 15.94
CA SER A 649 -6.40 3.73 16.77
C SER A 649 -5.76 2.52 16.10
N GLU A 650 -5.56 2.55 14.76
CA GLU A 650 -4.87 1.49 14.03
C GLU A 650 -3.33 1.67 13.96
N LEU A 651 -2.78 2.68 14.63
CA LEU A 651 -1.33 2.91 14.71
C LEU A 651 -0.75 2.26 15.96
N ASP A 652 0.46 1.70 15.81
CA ASP A 652 1.30 1.29 16.92
C ASP A 652 1.57 2.48 17.87
N ASP A 653 1.62 2.22 19.18
CA ASP A 653 1.90 3.24 20.20
C ASP A 653 3.21 4.00 19.94
N THR A 654 4.23 3.32 19.38
CA THR A 654 5.52 3.92 19.01
C THR A 654 5.36 4.99 17.93
N THR A 655 4.60 4.72 16.87
CA THR A 655 4.31 5.66 15.79
C THR A 655 3.42 6.81 16.29
N ARG A 656 2.51 6.55 17.24
CA ARG A 656 1.69 7.58 17.90
C ARG A 656 2.53 8.53 18.77
N GLN A 657 3.50 7.99 19.52
CA GLN A 657 4.46 8.78 20.32
C GLN A 657 5.40 9.59 19.42
N LEU A 658 5.87 9.04 18.30
CA LEU A 658 6.64 9.80 17.30
C LEU A 658 5.82 10.95 16.72
N LEU A 659 4.52 10.74 16.45
CA LEU A 659 3.61 11.78 15.97
C LEU A 659 3.51 12.92 16.98
N LEU A 660 3.34 12.61 18.27
CA LEU A 660 3.29 13.59 19.36
C LEU A 660 4.64 14.34 19.53
N GLN A 661 5.77 13.63 19.46
CA GLN A 661 7.10 14.25 19.56
C GLN A 661 7.45 15.16 18.37
N SER A 662 6.90 14.85 17.19
CA SER A 662 7.11 15.64 15.97
C SER A 662 6.09 16.78 15.82
N ALA A 663 5.00 16.73 16.58
CA ALA A 663 3.95 17.75 16.60
C ALA A 663 4.44 19.02 17.31
N ALA A 664 5.24 19.82 16.60
CA ALA A 664 5.45 21.20 16.97
C ALA A 664 4.08 21.91 16.99
N PRO A 665 3.75 22.70 18.03
CA PRO A 665 2.50 23.46 18.05
C PRO A 665 2.64 24.65 17.10
N ASN A 666 2.39 24.39 15.81
CA ASN A 666 2.43 25.38 14.74
C ASN A 666 1.62 26.61 15.16
N PHE A 667 2.27 27.78 15.13
CA PHE A 667 1.72 29.10 15.51
C PHE A 667 1.43 29.37 16.99
N ALA A 668 1.73 28.46 17.94
CA ALA A 668 1.49 28.72 19.37
C ALA A 668 2.44 29.74 20.02
N HIS A 669 3.61 30.01 19.41
CA HIS A 669 4.60 30.96 19.93
C HIS A 669 4.31 32.43 19.61
N LEU A 670 3.25 32.74 18.85
CA LEU A 670 2.92 34.11 18.49
C LEU A 670 2.08 34.76 19.60
N SER A 671 2.67 35.77 20.26
CA SER A 671 2.02 36.54 21.29
C SER A 671 0.88 37.40 20.71
N GLN A 672 -0.03 37.87 21.56
CA GLN A 672 -1.07 38.80 21.11
C GLN A 672 -0.47 40.12 20.58
N ASP A 673 0.71 40.50 21.06
CA ASP A 673 1.42 41.71 20.63
C ASP A 673 2.03 41.52 19.22
N ASP A 674 2.69 40.38 18.94
CA ASP A 674 3.21 40.07 17.58
C ASP A 674 2.09 40.10 16.52
N ILE A 675 0.92 39.59 16.89
CA ILE A 675 -0.26 39.53 16.01
C ILE A 675 -0.89 40.92 15.86
N HIS A 676 -0.84 41.76 16.89
CA HIS A 676 -1.26 43.15 16.81
C HIS A 676 -0.34 43.95 15.90
N ASP A 677 0.98 43.75 16.00
CA ASP A 677 1.97 44.42 15.15
C ASP A 677 1.86 43.99 13.69
N GLU A 678 1.66 42.70 13.40
CA GLU A 678 1.42 42.22 12.03
C GLU A 678 0.09 42.77 11.47
N TYR A 679 -0.97 42.85 12.28
CA TYR A 679 -2.21 43.53 11.90
C TYR A 679 -1.99 45.02 11.57
N MET A 680 -1.25 45.74 12.42
CA MET A 680 -0.93 47.15 12.21
C MET A 680 -0.05 47.35 10.96
N SER A 681 0.90 46.45 10.71
CA SER A 681 1.69 46.40 9.48
C SER A 681 0.82 46.19 8.23
N GLN A 682 -0.14 45.25 8.27
CA GLN A 682 -1.08 44.99 7.19
C GLN A 682 -2.02 46.18 6.91
N GLU A 683 -2.58 46.82 7.94
CA GLU A 683 -3.41 48.01 7.77
C GLU A 683 -2.61 49.22 7.28
N MET A 684 -1.41 49.50 7.83
CA MET A 684 -0.52 50.55 7.32
C MET A 684 -0.15 50.34 5.85
N LYS A 685 0.12 49.10 5.44
CA LYS A 685 0.40 48.73 4.05
C LYS A 685 -0.84 48.87 3.16
N ARG A 686 -2.03 48.60 3.69
CA ARG A 686 -3.31 48.83 3.01
C ARG A 686 -3.60 50.32 2.84
N GLU A 687 -3.53 51.11 3.90
CA GLU A 687 -3.68 52.58 3.86
C GLU A 687 -2.68 53.20 2.87
N TRP A 688 -1.43 52.73 2.87
CA TRP A 688 -0.40 53.16 1.92
C TRP A 688 -0.70 52.77 0.46
N ASN A 689 -1.30 51.60 0.23
CA ASN A 689 -1.72 51.17 -1.10
C ASN A 689 -2.97 51.93 -1.59
N GLU A 690 -3.95 52.18 -0.71
CA GLU A 690 -5.13 53.01 -0.99
C GLU A 690 -4.70 54.47 -1.28
N TYR A 691 -3.79 55.03 -0.49
CA TYR A 691 -3.17 56.34 -0.74
C TYR A 691 -2.42 56.39 -2.07
N LYS A 692 -1.54 55.42 -2.35
CA LYS A 692 -0.86 55.29 -3.66
C LYS A 692 -1.86 55.20 -4.80
N HIS A 693 -2.93 54.43 -4.65
CA HIS A 693 -3.96 54.28 -5.68
C HIS A 693 -4.70 55.61 -5.91
N GLY A 694 -5.03 56.33 -4.84
CA GLY A 694 -5.57 57.70 -4.90
C GLY A 694 -4.65 58.65 -5.66
N ILE A 695 -3.38 58.77 -5.26
CA ILE A 695 -2.39 59.63 -5.94
C ILE A 695 -2.18 59.22 -7.40
N VAL A 696 -2.19 57.92 -7.72
CA VAL A 696 -2.11 57.44 -9.10
C VAL A 696 -3.35 57.83 -9.90
N ILE A 697 -4.55 57.69 -9.35
CA ILE A 697 -5.81 58.11 -9.99
C ILE A 697 -5.84 59.64 -10.19
N GLU A 698 -5.47 60.42 -9.18
CA GLU A 698 -5.37 61.88 -9.26
C GLU A 698 -4.37 62.31 -10.33
N SER A 699 -3.20 61.68 -10.40
CA SER A 699 -2.18 61.94 -11.42
C SER A 699 -2.67 61.58 -12.83
N ILE A 700 -3.34 60.43 -12.99
CA ILE A 700 -3.95 59.99 -14.25
C ILE A 700 -5.01 61.00 -14.72
N ASN A 701 -5.88 61.44 -13.79
CA ASN A 701 -6.94 62.41 -14.06
C ASN A 701 -6.37 63.80 -14.41
N ALA A 702 -5.39 64.29 -13.65
CA ALA A 702 -4.74 65.58 -13.89
C ALA A 702 -3.99 65.64 -15.23
N LEU A 703 -3.41 64.51 -15.67
CA LEU A 703 -2.75 64.38 -16.97
C LEU A 703 -3.72 64.00 -18.12
N GLY A 704 -5.03 63.87 -17.84
CA GLY A 704 -6.05 63.53 -18.84
C GLY A 704 -5.91 62.12 -19.44
N ILE A 705 -5.13 61.24 -18.81
CA ILE A 705 -4.85 59.90 -19.32
C ILE A 705 -6.10 59.02 -19.10
N ARG A 706 -6.63 58.40 -20.15
CA ARG A 706 -7.75 57.45 -20.06
C ARG A 706 -7.27 56.02 -20.32
N PRO A 707 -7.13 55.17 -19.29
CA PRO A 707 -6.74 53.77 -19.48
C PRO A 707 -7.68 53.05 -20.46
N GLY A 708 -7.12 52.33 -21.42
CA GLY A 708 -7.88 51.57 -22.43
C GLY A 708 -8.31 52.34 -23.69
N TYR A 709 -8.03 53.65 -23.80
CA TYR A 709 -8.29 54.44 -25.01
C TYR A 709 -7.00 54.98 -25.64
N GLY A 710 -7.02 55.18 -26.97
CA GLY A 710 -5.89 55.73 -27.73
C GLY A 710 -4.63 54.87 -27.69
N LYS A 711 -3.46 55.51 -27.60
CA LYS A 711 -2.12 54.87 -27.60
C LYS A 711 -1.88 53.89 -26.43
N TRP A 712 -2.77 53.87 -25.43
CA TRP A 712 -2.67 53.05 -24.23
C TRP A 712 -3.66 51.88 -24.18
N LYS A 713 -4.35 51.60 -25.29
CA LYS A 713 -5.14 50.38 -25.45
C LYS A 713 -4.17 49.21 -25.65
N LYS A 714 -4.14 48.27 -24.70
CA LYS A 714 -3.36 47.02 -24.86
C LYS A 714 -3.80 46.31 -26.15
N SER A 715 -2.83 45.97 -26.98
CA SER A 715 -2.96 45.07 -28.15
C SER A 715 -3.17 43.63 -27.69
#